data_AF-A0A2E1IQ86-F1
#
_entry.id   AF-A0A2E1IQ86-F1
#
_cell.length_a   1.000
_cell.length_b   1.000
_cell.length_c   1.000
_cell.angle_alpha   90.00
_cell.angle_beta   90.00
_cell.angle_gamma   90.00
#
_symmetry.space_group_name_H-M   'P 1'
#
loop_
_entity.id
_entity.type
_entity.pdbx_description
1 polymer ?
#
loop_
_entity_poly.entity_id
_entity_poly.type
_entity_poly.pdbx_seq_one_letter_code
_entity_poly.pdbx_strand_id
1 'polypeptide(L)'
;MDLPIDHFRLLGVSPSADPAAILRKLQSRCDSPPDDGFTHEGLLQRLTLLRRSADLLTDPVARADYEATLLTLSASHPNETVGLDVSTGNEVAGLMLLWEAGAAQEAFHLARQGLQPPQAPALGSGREADLTLLGALACRDAAREEQQHRRFESAAQMLRDGIELQQRMGKLPDQLALLEQDLVDLVPYRILDLLSRDLSEFDAHQQGITLLIQLVKDRGGLDPETAFDAKPGSLDQADFESFFQQIRRFLTVQEQVDLFHGWYADGSLEAGCLAVLALTAVGFTRRKPEALEQARDQLRQLAPSDLDPMPLLGCLDLLLGNVAEAALHFSAIKDPELLRWLEEHPGDHLAAQCEYCRVWLERDVLPGYRDVEAAGVDLDAWFADRDVQAYVDRLDRQAARLRVGPTGDQGPRAEDSSPSEWPAFDGGTSMPIDEGAGEAEESGLVSQAPGPLSRLKAIRPLPVAIAVLVLVAAAAALVLRPRSLQPVPPAPTADAPIKPLPPAPPKPQATLQPAEASVPTELEPLRSDVPDEAQLRALVQGWLDSKAKALAGQPSQLSVVARDRLVTRVDEEQAADAAVGQRKTVKASVTALNVVSRAPNRIELKAQVDYSDQTIDPAGQVISTTPPATLSITYILGRDGDQWKLHEYIPGA
;
A
#
# COMPACT_ATOMS: atom_id res chain seq x y z
N MET A 1 23.70 27.42 3.10
CA MET A 1 23.25 26.32 2.22
C MET A 1 21.92 26.76 1.67
N ASP A 2 21.84 26.84 0.35
CA ASP A 2 20.79 27.60 -0.31
C ASP A 2 19.60 26.69 -0.59
N LEU A 3 18.54 26.84 0.20
CA LEU A 3 17.28 26.14 -0.01
C LEU A 3 16.50 26.81 -1.15
N PRO A 4 15.91 26.06 -2.09
CA PRO A 4 15.14 26.63 -3.21
C PRO A 4 13.73 27.13 -2.79
N ILE A 5 13.65 27.90 -1.70
CA ILE A 5 12.40 28.37 -1.08
C ILE A 5 12.56 29.78 -0.48
N ASP A 6 11.64 30.68 -0.80
CA ASP A 6 11.59 32.04 -0.25
C ASP A 6 10.91 32.11 1.14
N HIS A 7 11.10 33.22 1.87
CA HIS A 7 10.52 33.39 3.21
C HIS A 7 8.97 33.35 3.24
N PHE A 8 8.29 33.70 2.14
CA PHE A 8 6.83 33.64 2.08
C PHE A 8 6.35 32.19 1.93
N ARG A 9 6.98 31.40 1.04
CA ARG A 9 6.72 29.96 0.87
C ARG A 9 7.05 29.17 2.14
N LEU A 10 8.18 29.45 2.79
CA LEU A 10 8.62 28.82 4.04
C LEU A 10 7.57 28.96 5.16
N LEU A 11 6.87 30.09 5.21
CA LEU A 11 5.74 30.32 6.12
C LEU A 11 4.41 29.82 5.57
N GLY A 12 4.28 29.56 4.27
CA GLY A 12 3.04 29.23 3.59
C GLY A 12 2.07 30.40 3.48
N VAL A 13 2.57 31.58 3.10
CA VAL A 13 1.80 32.82 2.85
C VAL A 13 2.02 33.34 1.42
N SER A 14 1.08 34.17 0.95
CA SER A 14 1.27 34.95 -0.29
C SER A 14 2.24 36.12 -0.07
N PRO A 15 3.05 36.52 -1.07
CA PRO A 15 3.74 37.82 -1.07
C PRO A 15 2.82 39.03 -0.80
N SER A 16 1.52 38.90 -1.09
CA SER A 16 0.50 39.93 -0.79
C SER A 16 -0.05 39.89 0.65
N ALA A 17 0.51 39.07 1.55
CA ALA A 17 -0.03 38.91 2.91
C ALA A 17 0.34 40.08 3.83
N ASP A 18 -0.64 40.53 4.64
CA ASP A 18 -0.42 41.53 5.69
C ASP A 18 0.27 40.93 6.94
N PRO A 19 0.88 41.77 7.82
CA PRO A 19 1.55 41.29 9.03
C PRO A 19 0.67 40.47 9.98
N ALA A 20 -0.64 40.74 10.06
CA ALA A 20 -1.56 39.98 10.90
C ALA A 20 -1.94 38.62 10.27
N ALA A 21 -1.90 38.48 8.95
CA ALA A 21 -1.97 37.20 8.26
C ALA A 21 -0.69 36.37 8.48
N ILE A 22 0.48 37.00 8.38
CA ILE A 22 1.79 36.37 8.65
C ILE A 22 1.87 35.85 10.08
N LEU A 23 1.55 36.66 11.09
CA LEU A 23 1.58 36.24 12.49
C LEU A 23 0.56 35.14 12.81
N ARG A 24 -0.64 35.16 12.20
CA ARG A 24 -1.62 34.05 12.33
C ARG A 24 -1.11 32.75 11.70
N LYS A 25 -0.45 32.83 10.54
CA LYS A 25 0.13 31.65 9.88
C LYS A 25 1.33 31.11 10.67
N LEU A 26 2.21 31.98 11.18
CA LEU A 26 3.27 31.62 12.11
C LEU A 26 2.69 30.86 13.31
N GLN A 27 1.67 31.41 13.98
CA GLN A 27 1.03 30.77 15.13
C GLN A 27 0.52 29.37 14.77
N SER A 28 -0.21 29.23 13.65
CA SER A 28 -0.67 27.93 13.14
C SER A 28 0.47 26.95 12.83
N ARG A 29 1.64 27.41 12.37
CA ARG A 29 2.84 26.59 12.11
C ARG A 29 3.61 26.25 13.41
N CYS A 30 3.41 27.02 14.48
CA CYS A 30 3.92 26.73 15.83
C CYS A 30 3.02 25.71 16.55
N ASP A 31 1.71 25.85 16.44
CA ASP A 31 0.70 24.97 17.06
C ASP A 31 0.53 23.64 16.31
N SER A 32 1.23 23.47 15.18
CA SER A 32 1.25 22.24 14.37
C SER A 32 2.68 22.00 13.82
N PRO A 33 3.59 21.43 14.63
CA PRO A 33 4.80 20.79 14.14
C PRO A 33 4.49 19.44 13.46
N PRO A 34 5.43 18.88 12.66
CA PRO A 34 5.43 17.47 12.31
C PRO A 34 5.53 16.61 13.58
N ASP A 35 4.83 15.47 13.61
CA ASP A 35 4.73 14.56 14.76
C ASP A 35 5.43 13.21 14.48
N ASP A 36 6.12 13.11 13.34
CA ASP A 36 6.62 11.88 12.71
C ASP A 36 7.84 11.24 13.40
N GLY A 37 8.18 11.69 14.61
CA GLY A 37 9.33 11.21 15.39
C GLY A 37 10.61 12.07 15.32
N PHE A 38 10.52 13.28 14.78
CA PHE A 38 11.65 14.23 14.73
C PHE A 38 12.19 14.60 16.12
N THR A 39 13.50 14.83 16.23
CA THR A 39 14.12 15.25 17.49
C THR A 39 13.65 16.62 17.94
N HIS A 40 13.66 16.83 19.25
CA HIS A 40 13.33 18.12 19.84
C HIS A 40 14.28 19.25 19.37
N GLU A 41 15.53 18.93 19.03
CA GLU A 41 16.48 19.91 18.49
C GLU A 41 16.06 20.38 17.09
N GLY A 42 15.76 19.45 16.17
CA GLY A 42 15.27 19.78 14.82
C GLY A 42 13.98 20.61 14.85
N LEU A 43 13.05 20.28 15.75
CA LEU A 43 11.80 21.04 15.96
C LEU A 43 12.03 22.45 16.53
N LEU A 44 13.01 22.64 17.43
CA LEU A 44 13.41 23.97 17.93
C LEU A 44 14.13 24.81 16.86
N GLN A 45 14.96 24.19 16.02
CA GLN A 45 15.57 24.84 14.86
C GLN A 45 14.49 25.29 13.85
N ARG A 46 13.50 24.43 13.55
CA ARG A 46 12.34 24.74 12.68
C ARG A 46 11.55 25.93 13.21
N LEU A 47 11.24 25.94 14.50
CA LEU A 47 10.57 27.06 15.17
C LEU A 47 11.39 28.37 15.07
N THR A 48 12.72 28.27 15.14
CA THR A 48 13.63 29.42 15.04
C THR A 48 13.66 30.00 13.62
N LEU A 49 13.71 29.16 12.57
CA LEU A 49 13.65 29.61 11.17
C LEU A 49 12.28 30.22 10.81
N LEU A 50 11.18 29.63 11.28
CA LEU A 50 9.83 30.18 11.11
C LEU A 50 9.70 31.57 11.73
N ARG A 51 10.18 31.76 12.97
CA ARG A 51 10.16 33.07 13.66
C ARG A 51 10.98 34.12 12.91
N ARG A 52 12.24 33.82 12.59
CA ARG A 52 13.12 34.75 11.83
C ARG A 52 12.49 35.20 10.50
N SER A 53 11.84 34.28 9.79
CA SER A 53 11.14 34.58 8.54
C SER A 53 9.93 35.50 8.76
N ALA A 54 9.19 35.30 9.86
CA ALA A 54 8.04 36.13 10.19
C ALA A 54 8.46 37.52 10.69
N ASP A 55 9.51 37.61 11.50
CA ASP A 55 10.11 38.87 11.95
C ASP A 55 10.52 39.73 10.74
N LEU A 56 11.25 39.13 9.77
CA LEU A 56 11.65 39.79 8.52
C LEU A 56 10.46 40.25 7.67
N LEU A 57 9.41 39.42 7.52
CA LEU A 57 8.22 39.75 6.73
C LEU A 57 7.20 40.66 7.45
N THR A 58 7.43 40.99 8.73
CA THR A 58 6.58 41.91 9.50
C THR A 58 7.24 43.25 9.79
N ASP A 59 8.57 43.36 9.74
CA ASP A 59 9.26 44.65 9.62
C ASP A 59 9.04 45.24 8.21
N PRO A 60 8.42 46.43 8.08
CA PRO A 60 8.21 47.07 6.78
C PRO A 60 9.50 47.40 6.02
N VAL A 61 10.63 47.60 6.71
CA VAL A 61 11.91 47.95 6.06
C VAL A 61 12.59 46.69 5.53
N ALA A 62 12.88 45.72 6.40
CA ALA A 62 13.51 44.46 6.00
C ALA A 62 12.71 43.72 4.91
N ARG A 63 11.36 43.77 4.98
CA ARG A 63 10.50 43.23 3.92
C ARG A 63 10.66 43.95 2.59
N ALA A 64 10.72 45.29 2.57
CA ALA A 64 10.86 46.04 1.33
C ALA A 64 12.21 45.79 0.64
N ASP A 65 13.29 45.73 1.43
CA ASP A 65 14.62 45.38 0.94
C ASP A 65 14.68 43.93 0.42
N TYR A 66 13.99 43.00 1.09
CA TYR A 66 13.86 41.60 0.65
C TYR A 66 13.03 41.46 -0.63
N GLU A 67 11.87 42.11 -0.74
CA GLU A 67 11.03 42.12 -1.94
C GLU A 67 11.79 42.72 -3.14
N ALA A 68 12.55 43.80 -2.93
CA ALA A 68 13.45 44.36 -3.96
C ALA A 68 14.57 43.38 -4.37
N THR A 69 15.09 42.58 -3.42
CA THR A 69 16.07 41.54 -3.69
C THR A 69 15.47 40.39 -4.51
N LEU A 70 14.26 39.91 -4.15
CA LEU A 70 13.52 38.91 -4.94
C LEU A 70 13.27 39.39 -6.39
N LEU A 71 12.91 40.67 -6.56
CA LEU A 71 12.67 41.26 -7.89
C LEU A 71 13.95 41.38 -8.74
N THR A 72 15.10 41.71 -8.14
CA THR A 72 16.37 41.77 -8.90
C THR A 72 16.91 40.38 -9.24
N LEU A 73 16.76 39.40 -8.36
CA LEU A 73 17.14 38.00 -8.63
C LEU A 73 16.27 37.36 -9.72
N SER A 74 14.94 37.47 -9.62
CA SER A 74 14.02 36.92 -10.63
C SER A 74 14.12 37.61 -11.99
N ALA A 75 14.51 38.89 -12.05
CA ALA A 75 14.84 39.57 -13.29
C ALA A 75 16.17 39.11 -13.93
N SER A 76 17.07 38.52 -13.13
CA SER A 76 18.38 38.02 -13.57
C SER A 76 18.34 36.54 -13.96
N HIS A 77 17.63 35.72 -13.17
CA HIS A 77 17.54 34.27 -13.33
C HIS A 77 16.05 33.83 -13.26
N PRO A 78 15.25 34.07 -14.32
CA PRO A 78 13.79 33.91 -14.28
C PRO A 78 13.28 32.47 -14.11
N ASN A 79 14.16 31.47 -14.19
CA ASN A 79 13.83 30.06 -13.98
C ASN A 79 14.37 29.49 -12.65
N GLU A 80 15.07 30.29 -11.84
CA GLU A 80 15.67 29.84 -10.57
C GLU A 80 14.80 30.26 -9.38
N THR A 81 14.47 29.32 -8.50
CA THR A 81 13.88 29.61 -7.19
C THR A 81 14.92 30.32 -6.33
N VAL A 82 14.59 31.47 -5.75
CA VAL A 82 15.54 32.23 -4.94
C VAL A 82 15.99 31.41 -3.73
N GLY A 83 17.30 31.19 -3.66
CA GLY A 83 17.97 30.52 -2.56
C GLY A 83 17.85 31.29 -1.25
N LEU A 84 17.37 30.64 -0.20
CA LEU A 84 17.44 31.12 1.18
C LEU A 84 18.63 30.44 1.86
N ASP A 85 19.69 31.21 2.14
CA ASP A 85 20.90 30.70 2.80
C ASP A 85 20.59 30.31 4.25
N VAL A 86 20.49 29.01 4.48
CA VAL A 86 20.43 28.44 5.82
C VAL A 86 21.83 28.02 6.26
N SER A 87 22.29 28.61 7.36
CA SER A 87 23.49 28.20 8.09
C SER A 87 23.48 26.68 8.31
N THR A 88 24.60 25.98 8.08
CA THR A 88 24.68 24.50 8.14
C THR A 88 24.15 23.89 9.45
N GLY A 89 24.27 24.59 10.58
CA GLY A 89 23.69 24.17 11.86
C GLY A 89 22.15 24.22 11.97
N ASN A 90 21.44 24.66 10.92
CA ASN A 90 19.97 24.66 10.83
C ASN A 90 19.45 23.92 9.58
N GLU A 91 20.32 23.17 8.89
CA GLU A 91 20.03 22.43 7.65
C GLU A 91 18.79 21.55 7.75
N VAL A 92 18.69 20.74 8.82
CA VAL A 92 17.58 19.83 9.09
C VAL A 92 16.25 20.57 9.05
N ALA A 93 16.14 21.61 9.89
CA ALA A 93 14.98 22.46 9.97
C ALA A 93 14.65 23.16 8.64
N GLY A 94 15.68 23.54 7.88
CA GLY A 94 15.53 24.07 6.54
C GLY A 94 14.88 23.10 5.57
N LEU A 95 15.36 21.86 5.54
CA LEU A 95 14.83 20.81 4.66
C LEU A 95 13.45 20.32 5.10
N MET A 96 13.16 20.28 6.42
CA MET A 96 11.80 20.04 6.93
C MET A 96 10.83 21.12 6.40
N LEU A 97 11.23 22.39 6.43
CA LEU A 97 10.41 23.50 5.92
C LEU A 97 10.23 23.48 4.40
N LEU A 98 11.18 22.89 3.66
CA LEU A 98 11.09 22.67 2.21
C LEU A 98 10.07 21.57 1.88
N TRP A 99 10.14 20.42 2.58
CA TRP A 99 9.15 19.35 2.48
C TRP A 99 7.74 19.82 2.87
N GLU A 100 7.59 20.51 4.01
CA GLU A 100 6.31 21.07 4.48
C GLU A 100 5.72 22.15 3.56
N ALA A 101 6.48 22.65 2.58
CA ALA A 101 6.01 23.58 1.54
C ALA A 101 5.58 22.90 0.23
N GLY A 102 5.66 21.57 0.14
CA GLY A 102 5.34 20.79 -1.06
C GLY A 102 6.47 20.72 -2.09
N ALA A 103 7.73 20.79 -1.64
CA ALA A 103 8.93 20.53 -2.45
C ALA A 103 9.60 19.24 -1.97
N ALA A 104 8.84 18.14 -2.00
CA ALA A 104 9.22 16.87 -1.40
C ALA A 104 10.39 16.21 -2.16
N GLN A 105 10.44 16.30 -3.49
CA GLN A 105 11.52 15.72 -4.29
C GLN A 105 12.87 16.41 -4.01
N GLU A 106 12.89 17.74 -3.92
CA GLU A 106 14.07 18.53 -3.57
C GLU A 106 14.51 18.26 -2.13
N ALA A 107 13.57 18.19 -1.18
CA ALA A 107 13.87 17.85 0.21
C ALA A 107 14.49 16.45 0.34
N PHE A 108 13.95 15.44 -0.37
CA PHE A 108 14.54 14.10 -0.42
C PHE A 108 15.95 14.10 -1.03
N HIS A 109 16.14 14.77 -2.18
CA HIS A 109 17.44 14.86 -2.84
C HIS A 109 18.51 15.52 -1.96
N LEU A 110 18.17 16.63 -1.28
CA LEU A 110 19.08 17.35 -0.39
C LEU A 110 19.35 16.57 0.91
N ALA A 111 18.34 15.93 1.51
CA ALA A 111 18.54 15.06 2.67
C ALA A 111 19.45 13.87 2.33
N ARG A 112 19.26 13.25 1.15
CA ARG A 112 20.13 12.18 0.64
C ARG A 112 21.57 12.65 0.44
N GLN A 113 21.80 13.87 -0.06
CA GLN A 113 23.13 14.47 -0.18
C GLN A 113 23.77 14.74 1.19
N GLY A 114 23.04 15.35 2.14
CA GLY A 114 23.52 15.64 3.50
C GLY A 114 23.90 14.41 4.32
N LEU A 115 23.48 13.22 3.87
CA LEU A 115 23.84 11.90 4.42
C LEU A 115 24.96 11.17 3.65
N GLN A 116 25.52 11.71 2.57
CA GLN A 116 26.63 11.07 1.83
C GLN A 116 27.99 11.31 2.51
N PRO A 117 28.90 10.32 2.57
CA PRO A 117 30.27 10.54 3.05
C PRO A 117 31.03 11.46 2.08
N PRO A 118 31.89 12.38 2.56
CA PRO A 118 32.31 12.60 3.95
C PRO A 118 31.44 13.57 4.75
N GLN A 119 30.30 14.03 4.22
CA GLN A 119 29.37 14.98 4.88
C GLN A 119 28.38 14.29 5.86
N ALA A 120 28.36 12.95 5.81
CA ALA A 120 27.60 12.10 6.71
C ALA A 120 27.80 12.53 8.19
N PRO A 121 26.72 12.85 8.92
CA PRO A 121 26.81 13.23 10.33
C PRO A 121 27.35 12.09 11.20
N ALA A 122 27.80 12.42 12.41
CA ALA A 122 28.29 11.42 13.35
C ALA A 122 27.20 10.37 13.65
N LEU A 123 27.56 9.09 13.54
CA LEU A 123 26.64 7.96 13.74
C LEU A 123 26.00 8.02 15.13
N GLY A 124 24.67 8.16 15.16
CA GLY A 124 23.85 8.30 16.36
C GLY A 124 23.49 9.74 16.75
N SER A 125 23.83 10.74 15.93
CA SER A 125 23.49 12.15 16.20
C SER A 125 22.06 12.53 15.77
N GLY A 126 21.48 13.55 16.41
CA GLY A 126 20.13 14.03 16.07
C GLY A 126 19.97 14.46 14.61
N ARG A 127 20.96 15.19 14.05
CA ARG A 127 21.01 15.53 12.61
C ARG A 127 20.91 14.27 11.72
N GLU A 128 21.57 13.18 12.08
CA GLU A 128 21.48 11.94 11.30
C GLU A 128 20.07 11.35 11.36
N ALA A 129 19.49 11.23 12.56
CA ALA A 129 18.16 10.68 12.76
C ALA A 129 17.09 11.50 12.00
N ASP A 130 17.13 12.83 12.13
CA ASP A 130 16.17 13.72 11.48
C ASP A 130 16.33 13.76 9.95
N LEU A 131 17.55 13.77 9.41
CA LEU A 131 17.76 13.68 7.95
C LEU A 131 17.34 12.31 7.41
N THR A 132 17.50 11.23 8.19
CA THR A 132 17.08 9.88 7.81
C THR A 132 15.55 9.77 7.80
N LEU A 133 14.87 10.30 8.83
CA LEU A 133 13.42 10.39 8.89
C LEU A 133 12.85 11.25 7.75
N LEU A 134 13.39 12.46 7.56
CA LEU A 134 12.98 13.37 6.49
C LEU A 134 13.19 12.75 5.11
N GLY A 135 14.29 12.02 4.91
CA GLY A 135 14.56 11.30 3.67
C GLY A 135 13.47 10.29 3.34
N ALA A 136 13.02 9.50 4.32
CA ALA A 136 11.93 8.55 4.13
C ALA A 136 10.58 9.24 3.85
N LEU A 137 10.21 10.25 4.65
CA LEU A 137 8.94 10.97 4.49
C LEU A 137 8.85 11.72 3.15
N ALA A 138 9.89 12.49 2.81
CA ALA A 138 9.93 13.28 1.59
C ALA A 138 10.02 12.40 0.32
N CYS A 139 10.71 11.26 0.38
CA CYS A 139 10.66 10.24 -0.66
C CYS A 139 9.22 9.75 -0.90
N ARG A 140 8.52 9.39 0.19
CA ARG A 140 7.17 8.84 0.12
C ARG A 140 6.16 9.84 -0.47
N ASP A 141 6.24 11.10 -0.07
CA ASP A 141 5.34 12.14 -0.60
C ASP A 141 5.65 12.50 -2.06
N ALA A 142 6.92 12.64 -2.44
CA ALA A 142 7.28 12.89 -3.82
C ALA A 142 6.96 11.70 -4.76
N ALA A 143 7.01 10.46 -4.25
CA ALA A 143 6.51 9.29 -4.98
C ALA A 143 4.98 9.36 -5.18
N ARG A 144 4.21 9.85 -4.19
CA ARG A 144 2.76 10.08 -4.32
C ARG A 144 2.43 11.23 -5.27
N GLU A 145 3.28 12.25 -5.38
CA GLU A 145 3.14 13.33 -6.38
C GLU A 145 3.33 12.79 -7.80
N GLU A 146 4.36 11.98 -8.04
CA GLU A 146 4.58 11.31 -9.33
C GLU A 146 3.46 10.30 -9.68
N GLN A 147 2.88 9.61 -8.69
CA GLN A 147 1.67 8.78 -8.88
C GLN A 147 0.45 9.60 -9.29
N GLN A 148 0.22 10.78 -8.70
CA GLN A 148 -0.86 11.70 -9.11
C GLN A 148 -0.68 12.18 -10.56
N HIS A 149 0.58 12.32 -11.01
CA HIS A 149 0.94 12.59 -12.40
C HIS A 149 0.98 11.34 -13.30
N ARG A 150 0.61 10.16 -12.80
CA ARG A 150 0.61 8.85 -13.49
C ARG A 150 1.99 8.38 -13.99
N ARG A 151 3.07 8.87 -13.38
CA ARG A 151 4.46 8.51 -13.72
C ARG A 151 4.92 7.33 -12.86
N PHE A 152 4.27 6.18 -13.02
CA PHE A 152 4.38 5.08 -12.07
C PHE A 152 5.81 4.49 -11.96
N GLU A 153 6.58 4.39 -13.06
CA GLU A 153 7.99 3.96 -12.95
C GLU A 153 8.91 5.03 -12.30
N SER A 154 8.58 6.32 -12.42
CA SER A 154 9.32 7.41 -11.77
C SER A 154 9.12 7.38 -10.24
N ALA A 155 7.88 7.25 -9.80
CA ALA A 155 7.54 7.01 -8.40
C ALA A 155 8.22 5.74 -7.85
N ALA A 156 8.29 4.68 -8.66
CA ALA A 156 8.95 3.43 -8.28
C ALA A 156 10.46 3.60 -8.09
N GLN A 157 11.13 4.33 -8.99
CA GLN A 157 12.55 4.61 -8.85
C GLN A 157 12.83 5.48 -7.62
N MET A 158 11.96 6.45 -7.34
CA MET A 158 12.08 7.28 -6.14
C MET A 158 11.98 6.44 -4.86
N LEU A 159 11.00 5.53 -4.78
CA LEU A 159 10.88 4.60 -3.65
C LEU A 159 12.12 3.69 -3.52
N ARG A 160 12.67 3.15 -4.62
CA ARG A 160 13.96 2.40 -4.59
C ARG A 160 15.10 3.24 -4.03
N ASP A 161 15.26 4.47 -4.51
CA ASP A 161 16.28 5.42 -4.05
C ASP A 161 16.15 5.71 -2.55
N GLY A 162 14.92 5.74 -2.01
CA GLY A 162 14.62 5.88 -0.59
C GLY A 162 14.89 4.61 0.22
N ILE A 163 14.51 3.45 -0.30
CA ILE A 163 14.76 2.12 0.31
C ILE A 163 16.27 1.87 0.44
N GLU A 164 17.06 2.13 -0.61
CA GLU A 164 18.53 2.01 -0.56
C GLU A 164 19.13 2.93 0.50
N LEU A 165 18.68 4.20 0.56
CA LEU A 165 19.10 5.14 1.58
C LEU A 165 18.77 4.61 2.98
N GLN A 166 17.55 4.14 3.21
CA GLN A 166 17.07 3.71 4.52
C GLN A 166 17.78 2.43 5.01
N GLN A 167 17.95 1.45 4.13
CA GLN A 167 18.73 0.24 4.39
C GLN A 167 20.20 0.58 4.72
N ARG A 168 20.81 1.56 4.04
CA ARG A 168 22.15 2.05 4.33
C ARG A 168 22.26 2.77 5.68
N MET A 169 21.23 3.52 6.09
CA MET A 169 21.21 4.20 7.39
C MET A 169 20.91 3.25 8.57
N GLY A 170 20.24 2.12 8.31
CA GLY A 170 20.00 1.05 9.30
C GLY A 170 19.10 1.46 10.48
N LYS A 171 18.27 2.49 10.28
CA LYS A 171 17.45 3.17 11.30
C LYS A 171 16.03 3.37 10.77
N LEU A 172 15.04 3.30 11.66
CA LEU A 172 13.59 3.37 11.33
C LEU A 172 13.12 2.18 10.44
N PRO A 173 13.06 0.95 10.97
CA PRO A 173 12.57 -0.21 10.21
C PRO A 173 11.11 -0.05 9.77
N ASP A 174 10.28 0.64 10.56
CA ASP A 174 8.87 0.87 10.24
C ASP A 174 8.71 1.77 9.00
N GLN A 175 9.57 2.78 8.85
CA GLN A 175 9.59 3.64 7.66
C GLN A 175 10.14 2.90 6.43
N LEU A 176 11.12 2.01 6.60
CA LEU A 176 11.58 1.12 5.53
C LEU A 176 10.44 0.22 5.03
N ALA A 177 9.72 -0.45 5.95
CA ALA A 177 8.59 -1.31 5.60
C ALA A 177 7.46 -0.55 4.90
N LEU A 178 7.22 0.72 5.27
CA LEU A 178 6.25 1.58 4.59
C LEU A 178 6.69 1.96 3.15
N LEU A 179 7.98 2.19 2.89
CA LEU A 179 8.48 2.44 1.54
C LEU A 179 8.47 1.16 0.68
N GLU A 180 8.81 0.01 1.28
CA GLU A 180 8.75 -1.30 0.63
C GLU A 180 7.30 -1.68 0.27
N GLN A 181 6.32 -1.42 1.15
CA GLN A 181 4.89 -1.59 0.86
C GLN A 181 4.40 -0.66 -0.25
N ASP A 182 4.68 0.66 -0.17
CA ASP A 182 4.29 1.62 -1.21
C ASP A 182 4.89 1.24 -2.59
N LEU A 183 6.03 0.54 -2.64
CA LEU A 183 6.64 0.04 -3.88
C LEU A 183 5.97 -1.24 -4.41
N VAL A 184 5.46 -2.12 -3.53
CA VAL A 184 4.68 -3.31 -3.88
C VAL A 184 3.31 -2.92 -4.42
N ASP A 185 2.59 -2.04 -3.73
CA ASP A 185 1.26 -1.53 -4.12
C ASP A 185 1.28 -0.87 -5.52
N LEU A 186 2.44 -0.36 -5.92
CA LEU A 186 2.68 0.32 -7.18
C LEU A 186 2.89 -0.63 -8.38
N VAL A 187 3.21 -1.92 -8.16
CA VAL A 187 3.56 -2.89 -9.21
C VAL A 187 2.51 -3.02 -10.32
N PRO A 188 1.19 -3.16 -10.05
CA PRO A 188 0.18 -3.31 -11.10
C PRO A 188 0.11 -2.06 -12.01
N TYR A 189 0.23 -0.88 -11.43
CA TYR A 189 0.20 0.39 -12.16
C TYR A 189 1.45 0.58 -13.03
N ARG A 190 2.61 0.10 -12.58
CA ARG A 190 3.85 0.09 -13.37
C ARG A 190 3.78 -0.86 -14.56
N ILE A 191 3.20 -2.05 -14.38
CA ILE A 191 2.98 -3.00 -15.49
C ILE A 191 2.05 -2.38 -16.53
N LEU A 192 0.95 -1.73 -16.10
CA LEU A 192 0.03 -1.03 -16.99
C LEU A 192 0.69 0.17 -17.71
N ASP A 193 1.47 0.99 -17.02
CA ASP A 193 2.31 2.05 -17.63
C ASP A 193 3.20 1.46 -18.72
N LEU A 194 4.16 0.63 -18.32
CA LEU A 194 5.23 0.10 -19.17
C LEU A 194 4.72 -0.66 -20.40
N LEU A 195 3.68 -1.50 -20.26
CA LEU A 195 3.09 -2.23 -21.39
C LEU A 195 2.25 -1.33 -22.32
N SER A 196 1.67 -0.23 -21.81
CA SER A 196 0.83 0.66 -22.62
C SER A 196 1.61 1.61 -23.53
N ARG A 197 2.92 1.76 -23.31
CA ARG A 197 3.83 2.60 -24.10
C ARG A 197 4.02 2.07 -25.52
N ASP A 198 4.56 2.90 -26.41
CA ASP A 198 4.79 2.54 -27.80
C ASP A 198 5.78 1.36 -27.94
N LEU A 199 5.60 0.50 -28.95
CA LEU A 199 6.46 -0.68 -29.15
C LEU A 199 7.91 -0.31 -29.52
N SER A 200 8.19 0.95 -29.85
CA SER A 200 9.56 1.47 -29.98
C SER A 200 10.28 1.66 -28.62
N GLU A 201 9.57 1.77 -27.49
CA GLU A 201 10.14 1.71 -26.13
C GLU A 201 10.37 0.24 -25.69
N PHE A 202 11.11 -0.53 -26.49
CA PHE A 202 11.31 -1.98 -26.29
C PHE A 202 11.76 -2.33 -24.87
N ASP A 203 12.75 -1.63 -24.32
CA ASP A 203 13.28 -1.90 -22.98
C ASP A 203 12.23 -1.70 -21.88
N ALA A 204 11.36 -0.68 -22.02
CA ALA A 204 10.27 -0.42 -21.08
C ALA A 204 9.20 -1.51 -21.17
N HIS A 205 8.81 -1.90 -22.40
CA HIS A 205 7.83 -2.96 -22.62
C HIS A 205 8.32 -4.31 -22.07
N GLN A 206 9.59 -4.67 -22.30
CA GLN A 206 10.22 -5.86 -21.70
C GLN A 206 10.33 -5.78 -20.18
N GLN A 207 10.58 -4.60 -19.60
CA GLN A 207 10.50 -4.40 -18.15
C GLN A 207 9.08 -4.67 -17.64
N GLY A 208 8.04 -4.21 -18.36
CA GLY A 208 6.63 -4.48 -18.07
C GLY A 208 6.30 -5.98 -18.08
N ILE A 209 6.75 -6.71 -19.10
CA ILE A 209 6.59 -8.17 -19.20
C ILE A 209 7.31 -8.88 -18.04
N THR A 210 8.53 -8.48 -17.72
CA THR A 210 9.32 -9.07 -16.61
C THR A 210 8.61 -8.90 -15.26
N LEU A 211 8.05 -7.72 -15.01
CA LEU A 211 7.28 -7.42 -13.80
C LEU A 211 5.96 -8.22 -13.75
N LEU A 212 5.30 -8.41 -14.89
CA LEU A 212 4.10 -9.23 -14.99
C LEU A 212 4.37 -10.70 -14.67
N ILE A 213 5.44 -11.28 -15.23
CA ILE A 213 5.86 -12.65 -14.92
C ILE A 213 6.13 -12.80 -13.43
N GLN A 214 6.86 -11.85 -12.82
CA GLN A 214 7.15 -11.87 -11.39
C GLN A 214 5.88 -11.72 -10.54
N LEU A 215 4.94 -10.84 -10.91
CA LEU A 215 3.68 -10.65 -10.19
C LEU A 215 2.82 -11.92 -10.20
N VAL A 216 2.66 -12.58 -11.34
CA VAL A 216 1.90 -13.85 -11.43
C VAL A 216 2.60 -14.96 -10.66
N LYS A 217 3.94 -15.02 -10.71
CA LYS A 217 4.73 -16.00 -9.94
C LYS A 217 4.63 -15.78 -8.43
N ASP A 218 4.65 -14.53 -7.97
CA ASP A 218 4.49 -14.16 -6.56
C ASP A 218 3.06 -14.38 -6.02
N ARG A 219 2.07 -14.52 -6.91
CA ARG A 219 0.71 -14.99 -6.57
C ARG A 219 0.57 -16.51 -6.52
N GLY A 220 1.47 -17.25 -7.16
CA GLY A 220 1.35 -18.70 -7.36
C GLY A 220 0.53 -19.12 -8.59
N GLY A 221 0.19 -18.20 -9.51
CA GLY A 221 -0.57 -18.50 -10.72
C GLY A 221 -1.61 -17.44 -11.11
N LEU A 222 -2.46 -17.76 -12.07
CA LEU A 222 -3.59 -16.90 -12.48
C LEU A 222 -4.83 -17.06 -11.58
N ASP A 223 -5.07 -18.27 -11.06
CA ASP A 223 -6.03 -18.55 -9.99
C ASP A 223 -5.35 -19.45 -8.93
N PRO A 224 -4.87 -18.89 -7.81
CA PRO A 224 -4.11 -19.67 -6.82
C PRO A 224 -5.03 -20.47 -5.90
N GLU A 225 -4.99 -21.81 -6.00
CA GLU A 225 -5.81 -22.75 -5.21
C GLU A 225 -5.74 -22.48 -3.69
N THR A 226 -4.59 -22.02 -3.18
CA THR A 226 -4.38 -21.68 -1.77
C THR A 226 -4.22 -20.18 -1.53
N ALA A 227 -5.36 -19.48 -1.41
CA ALA A 227 -5.42 -18.07 -0.99
C ALA A 227 -4.80 -17.76 0.40
N PHE A 228 -4.25 -18.75 1.10
CA PHE A 228 -3.48 -18.60 2.35
C PHE A 228 -2.01 -18.26 2.11
N ASP A 229 -1.45 -18.56 0.94
CA ASP A 229 -0.04 -18.30 0.60
C ASP A 229 0.17 -16.95 -0.11
N ALA A 230 -0.91 -16.24 -0.41
CA ALA A 230 -0.89 -14.92 -1.04
C ALA A 230 -0.15 -13.90 -0.16
N LYS A 231 0.92 -13.29 -0.70
CA LYS A 231 1.70 -12.26 0.01
C LYS A 231 0.81 -11.09 0.45
N PRO A 232 0.97 -10.57 1.68
CA PRO A 232 0.32 -9.32 2.09
C PRO A 232 0.62 -8.19 1.09
N GLY A 233 -0.39 -7.42 0.71
CA GLY A 233 -0.26 -6.38 -0.32
C GLY A 233 -0.37 -6.86 -1.78
N SER A 234 -0.53 -8.16 -2.03
CA SER A 234 -0.95 -8.62 -3.36
C SER A 234 -2.42 -8.27 -3.63
N LEU A 235 -2.76 -8.05 -4.91
CA LEU A 235 -4.15 -7.83 -5.38
C LEU A 235 -5.07 -8.98 -4.90
N ASP A 236 -6.33 -8.71 -4.60
CA ASP A 236 -7.31 -9.79 -4.45
C ASP A 236 -7.60 -10.45 -5.82
N GLN A 237 -8.32 -11.57 -5.84
CA GLN A 237 -8.58 -12.30 -7.10
C GLN A 237 -9.44 -11.48 -8.09
N ALA A 238 -10.40 -10.69 -7.63
CA ALA A 238 -11.27 -9.89 -8.50
C ALA A 238 -10.53 -8.66 -9.06
N ASP A 239 -9.71 -8.00 -8.24
CA ASP A 239 -8.83 -6.92 -8.68
C ASP A 239 -7.74 -7.44 -9.63
N PHE A 240 -7.20 -8.64 -9.38
CA PHE A 240 -6.26 -9.30 -10.28
C PHE A 240 -6.91 -9.68 -11.61
N GLU A 241 -8.10 -10.25 -11.64
CA GLU A 241 -8.84 -10.53 -12.88
C GLU A 241 -9.13 -9.26 -13.68
N SER A 242 -9.54 -8.18 -13.01
CA SER A 242 -9.77 -6.87 -13.61
C SER A 242 -8.49 -6.28 -14.21
N PHE A 243 -7.36 -6.37 -13.49
CA PHE A 243 -6.04 -6.00 -13.98
C PHE A 243 -5.62 -6.88 -15.18
N PHE A 244 -5.82 -8.19 -15.10
CA PHE A 244 -5.39 -9.15 -16.11
C PHE A 244 -6.15 -8.96 -17.44
N GLN A 245 -7.46 -8.75 -17.38
CA GLN A 245 -8.27 -8.37 -18.55
C GLN A 245 -7.80 -7.05 -19.17
N GLN A 246 -7.34 -6.10 -18.36
CA GLN A 246 -6.87 -4.79 -18.84
C GLN A 246 -5.48 -4.81 -19.48
N ILE A 247 -4.57 -5.72 -19.09
CA ILE A 247 -3.23 -5.82 -19.69
C ILE A 247 -3.19 -6.59 -21.00
N ARG A 248 -4.09 -7.57 -21.24
CA ARG A 248 -4.04 -8.43 -22.44
C ARG A 248 -3.94 -7.62 -23.75
N ARG A 249 -4.79 -6.60 -23.91
CA ARG A 249 -4.79 -5.67 -25.08
C ARG A 249 -3.48 -4.87 -25.29
N PHE A 250 -2.57 -4.84 -24.32
CA PHE A 250 -1.25 -4.21 -24.43
C PHE A 250 -0.13 -5.21 -24.76
N LEU A 251 -0.41 -6.51 -24.68
CA LEU A 251 0.48 -7.60 -25.08
C LEU A 251 0.13 -8.06 -26.51
N THR A 252 1.14 -8.35 -27.32
CA THR A 252 0.95 -9.00 -28.62
C THR A 252 0.47 -10.45 -28.46
N VAL A 253 -0.06 -11.03 -29.53
CA VAL A 253 -0.49 -12.43 -29.57
C VAL A 253 0.68 -13.39 -29.39
N GLN A 254 1.91 -13.00 -29.77
CA GLN A 254 3.10 -13.79 -29.47
C GLN A 254 3.44 -13.76 -27.97
N GLU A 255 3.50 -12.58 -27.37
CA GLU A 255 3.82 -12.43 -25.95
C GLU A 255 2.78 -13.14 -25.07
N GLN A 256 1.50 -13.12 -25.46
CA GLN A 256 0.48 -13.92 -24.77
C GLN A 256 0.70 -15.43 -24.91
N VAL A 257 1.02 -15.94 -26.11
CA VAL A 257 1.40 -17.37 -26.28
C VAL A 257 2.58 -17.73 -25.37
N ASP A 258 3.65 -16.94 -25.40
CA ASP A 258 4.89 -17.21 -24.65
C ASP A 258 4.65 -17.17 -23.12
N LEU A 259 3.88 -16.18 -22.64
CA LEU A 259 3.48 -16.06 -21.23
C LEU A 259 2.57 -17.20 -20.76
N PHE A 260 1.53 -17.55 -21.53
CA PHE A 260 0.58 -18.59 -21.15
C PHE A 260 1.20 -19.98 -21.15
N HIS A 261 2.11 -20.28 -22.10
CA HIS A 261 2.90 -21.52 -22.02
C HIS A 261 3.83 -21.54 -20.81
N GLY A 262 4.49 -20.42 -20.49
CA GLY A 262 5.34 -20.29 -19.31
C GLY A 262 4.57 -20.58 -18.01
N TRP A 263 3.43 -19.91 -17.80
CA TRP A 263 2.62 -20.11 -16.59
C TRP A 263 1.92 -21.48 -16.52
N TYR A 264 1.58 -22.09 -17.66
CA TYR A 264 1.09 -23.48 -17.68
C TYR A 264 2.19 -24.48 -17.31
N ALA A 265 3.44 -24.27 -17.76
CA ALA A 265 4.58 -25.08 -17.36
C ALA A 265 4.99 -24.87 -15.89
N ASP A 266 4.82 -23.65 -15.35
CA ASP A 266 4.97 -23.33 -13.92
C ASP A 266 3.78 -23.84 -13.05
N GLY A 267 2.67 -24.29 -13.67
CA GLY A 267 1.59 -25.05 -13.00
C GLY A 267 0.17 -24.46 -13.03
N SER A 268 -0.07 -23.25 -13.56
CA SER A 268 -1.42 -22.65 -13.62
C SER A 268 -2.26 -23.28 -14.75
N LEU A 269 -3.32 -24.01 -14.39
CA LEU A 269 -4.14 -24.77 -15.33
C LEU A 269 -4.93 -23.86 -16.29
N GLU A 270 -5.33 -22.68 -15.79
CA GLU A 270 -6.08 -21.63 -16.49
C GLU A 270 -5.26 -21.07 -17.66
N ALA A 271 -3.95 -20.93 -17.45
CA ALA A 271 -3.00 -20.54 -18.50
C ALA A 271 -2.95 -21.56 -19.64
N GLY A 272 -3.24 -22.84 -19.39
CA GLY A 272 -3.37 -23.87 -20.42
C GLY A 272 -4.51 -23.60 -21.41
N CYS A 273 -5.68 -23.19 -20.91
CA CYS A 273 -6.81 -22.78 -21.75
C CYS A 273 -6.52 -21.49 -22.51
N LEU A 274 -5.86 -20.51 -21.86
CA LEU A 274 -5.50 -19.24 -22.48
C LEU A 274 -4.41 -19.40 -23.55
N ALA A 275 -3.46 -20.34 -23.38
CA ALA A 275 -2.48 -20.72 -24.40
C ALA A 275 -3.16 -21.30 -25.65
N VAL A 276 -4.16 -22.18 -25.50
CA VAL A 276 -4.94 -22.71 -26.62
C VAL A 276 -5.63 -21.59 -27.41
N LEU A 277 -6.24 -20.62 -26.73
CA LEU A 277 -6.87 -19.46 -27.39
C LEU A 277 -5.82 -18.57 -28.10
N ALA A 278 -4.68 -18.30 -27.47
CA ALA A 278 -3.62 -17.48 -28.05
C ALA A 278 -2.94 -18.17 -29.25
N LEU A 279 -2.71 -19.49 -29.19
CA LEU A 279 -2.24 -20.29 -30.33
C LEU A 279 -3.27 -20.30 -31.47
N THR A 280 -4.56 -20.38 -31.15
CA THR A 280 -5.63 -20.27 -32.15
C THR A 280 -5.60 -18.90 -32.85
N ALA A 281 -5.44 -17.83 -32.07
CA ALA A 281 -5.30 -16.47 -32.60
C ALA A 281 -4.04 -16.33 -33.48
N VAL A 282 -2.87 -16.84 -33.06
CA VAL A 282 -1.65 -16.90 -33.88
C VAL A 282 -1.92 -17.65 -35.19
N GLY A 283 -2.53 -18.82 -35.12
CA GLY A 283 -2.78 -19.68 -36.27
C GLY A 283 -3.67 -19.01 -37.31
N PHE A 284 -4.82 -18.49 -36.89
CA PHE A 284 -5.80 -17.85 -37.77
C PHE A 284 -5.28 -16.55 -38.39
N THR A 285 -4.71 -15.66 -37.56
CA THR A 285 -4.31 -14.31 -37.99
C THR A 285 -3.04 -14.32 -38.84
N ARG A 286 -2.06 -15.18 -38.51
CA ARG A 286 -0.76 -15.24 -39.19
C ARG A 286 -0.70 -16.32 -40.27
N ARG A 287 -1.84 -16.91 -40.65
CA ARG A 287 -1.99 -17.97 -41.67
C ARG A 287 -1.09 -19.19 -41.43
N LYS A 288 -1.13 -19.73 -40.19
CA LYS A 288 -0.32 -20.87 -39.73
C LYS A 288 -1.18 -22.02 -39.19
N PRO A 289 -1.63 -22.95 -40.05
CA PRO A 289 -2.35 -24.15 -39.62
C PRO A 289 -1.59 -24.98 -38.59
N GLU A 290 -0.26 -25.02 -38.65
CA GLU A 290 0.57 -25.74 -37.69
C GLU A 290 0.39 -25.24 -36.23
N ALA A 291 0.00 -23.97 -36.01
CA ALA A 291 -0.33 -23.45 -34.68
C ALA A 291 -1.75 -23.84 -34.22
N LEU A 292 -2.68 -24.06 -35.15
CA LEU A 292 -4.02 -24.59 -34.85
C LEU A 292 -3.95 -26.08 -34.49
N GLU A 293 -3.07 -26.84 -35.15
CA GLU A 293 -2.78 -28.23 -34.78
C GLU A 293 -2.17 -28.31 -33.37
N GLN A 294 -1.23 -27.43 -33.03
CA GLN A 294 -0.69 -27.31 -31.65
C GLN A 294 -1.78 -26.95 -30.64
N ALA A 295 -2.65 -25.96 -30.94
CA ALA A 295 -3.77 -25.59 -30.07
C ALA A 295 -4.72 -26.77 -29.81
N ARG A 296 -5.07 -27.52 -30.86
CA ARG A 296 -5.94 -28.70 -30.80
C ARG A 296 -5.32 -29.82 -29.98
N ASP A 297 -4.04 -30.11 -30.19
CA ASP A 297 -3.38 -31.21 -29.52
C ASP A 297 -3.01 -30.87 -28.07
N GLN A 298 -2.79 -29.60 -27.74
CA GLN A 298 -2.74 -29.13 -26.35
C GLN A 298 -4.12 -29.21 -25.67
N LEU A 299 -5.20 -28.78 -26.33
CA LEU A 299 -6.56 -28.86 -25.80
C LEU A 299 -7.00 -30.29 -25.46
N ARG A 300 -6.52 -31.28 -26.23
CA ARG A 300 -6.69 -32.73 -25.95
C ARG A 300 -5.91 -33.23 -24.72
N GLN A 301 -4.90 -32.49 -24.28
CA GLN A 301 -4.01 -32.85 -23.16
C GLN A 301 -4.32 -32.08 -21.87
N LEU A 302 -5.12 -31.00 -21.93
CA LEU A 302 -5.57 -30.29 -20.72
C LEU A 302 -6.40 -31.23 -19.83
N ALA A 303 -6.24 -31.07 -18.51
CA ALA A 303 -6.93 -31.90 -17.53
C ALA A 303 -8.46 -31.77 -17.64
N PRO A 304 -9.25 -32.78 -17.20
CA PRO A 304 -10.71 -32.72 -17.19
C PRO A 304 -11.22 -31.56 -16.32
N SER A 305 -11.58 -30.46 -16.97
CA SER A 305 -12.20 -29.29 -16.37
C SER A 305 -13.72 -29.30 -16.58
N ASP A 306 -14.44 -28.40 -15.91
CA ASP A 306 -15.87 -28.19 -16.12
C ASP A 306 -16.19 -27.61 -17.53
N LEU A 307 -15.17 -27.17 -18.27
CA LEU A 307 -15.30 -26.76 -19.66
C LEU A 307 -15.57 -27.97 -20.57
N ASP A 308 -16.49 -27.82 -21.52
CA ASP A 308 -16.62 -28.78 -22.61
C ASP A 308 -15.63 -28.45 -23.74
N PRO A 309 -14.62 -29.29 -24.02
CA PRO A 309 -13.67 -29.01 -25.10
C PRO A 309 -14.27 -29.29 -26.49
N MET A 310 -15.40 -29.99 -26.58
CA MET A 310 -15.97 -30.46 -27.86
C MET A 310 -16.30 -29.36 -28.88
N PRO A 311 -16.91 -28.20 -28.52
CA PRO A 311 -17.13 -27.11 -29.47
C PRO A 311 -15.81 -26.52 -30.00
N LEU A 312 -14.80 -26.43 -29.13
CA LEU A 312 -13.50 -25.83 -29.44
C LEU A 312 -12.67 -26.76 -30.34
N LEU A 313 -12.66 -28.07 -30.06
CA LEU A 313 -12.08 -29.10 -30.93
C LEU A 313 -12.79 -29.13 -32.30
N GLY A 314 -14.13 -28.99 -32.32
CA GLY A 314 -14.91 -28.85 -33.55
C GLY A 314 -14.46 -27.66 -34.41
N CYS A 315 -14.31 -26.48 -33.80
CA CYS A 315 -13.80 -25.29 -34.47
C CYS A 315 -12.36 -25.46 -34.98
N LEU A 316 -11.46 -26.07 -34.19
CA LEU A 316 -10.06 -26.26 -34.58
C LEU A 316 -9.93 -27.25 -35.73
N ASP A 317 -10.66 -28.38 -35.70
CA ASP A 317 -10.68 -29.33 -36.81
C ASP A 317 -11.38 -28.76 -38.06
N LEU A 318 -12.38 -27.87 -37.94
CA LEU A 318 -12.89 -27.11 -39.09
C LEU A 318 -11.80 -26.27 -39.75
N LEU A 319 -11.09 -25.43 -38.98
CA LEU A 319 -10.05 -24.53 -39.52
C LEU A 319 -8.86 -25.29 -40.13
N LEU A 320 -8.60 -26.52 -39.66
CA LEU A 320 -7.62 -27.46 -40.23
C LEU A 320 -8.14 -28.23 -41.47
N GLY A 321 -9.40 -28.03 -41.88
CA GLY A 321 -10.05 -28.69 -43.03
C GLY A 321 -10.69 -30.05 -42.73
N ASN A 322 -10.61 -30.54 -41.49
CA ASN A 322 -11.06 -31.87 -41.06
C ASN A 322 -12.58 -31.92 -40.77
N VAL A 323 -13.40 -31.56 -41.75
CA VAL A 323 -14.88 -31.45 -41.62
C VAL A 323 -15.53 -32.69 -40.99
N ALA A 324 -15.01 -33.90 -41.24
CA ALA A 324 -15.54 -35.13 -40.65
C ALA A 324 -15.29 -35.22 -39.13
N GLU A 325 -14.08 -34.92 -38.66
CA GLU A 325 -13.74 -34.91 -37.23
C GLU A 325 -14.41 -33.74 -36.52
N ALA A 326 -14.52 -32.59 -37.18
CA ALA A 326 -15.28 -31.46 -36.68
C ALA A 326 -16.75 -31.84 -36.41
N ALA A 327 -17.43 -32.47 -37.36
CA ALA A 327 -18.81 -32.91 -37.19
C ALA A 327 -18.97 -33.95 -36.07
N LEU A 328 -17.99 -34.83 -35.86
CA LEU A 328 -17.97 -35.74 -34.71
C LEU A 328 -17.88 -34.97 -33.39
N HIS A 329 -16.93 -34.05 -33.25
CA HIS A 329 -16.81 -33.20 -32.04
C HIS A 329 -18.08 -32.36 -31.79
N PHE A 330 -18.65 -31.71 -32.81
CA PHE A 330 -19.91 -30.97 -32.69
C PHE A 330 -21.09 -31.86 -32.25
N SER A 331 -21.14 -33.13 -32.68
CA SER A 331 -22.16 -34.10 -32.22
C SER A 331 -21.95 -34.61 -30.78
N ALA A 332 -20.77 -34.41 -30.21
CA ALA A 332 -20.39 -34.85 -28.86
C ALA A 332 -20.51 -33.73 -27.79
N ILE A 333 -21.00 -32.55 -28.17
CA ILE A 333 -21.18 -31.40 -27.28
C ILE A 333 -22.13 -31.74 -26.11
N LYS A 334 -21.74 -31.33 -24.91
CA LYS A 334 -22.48 -31.58 -23.65
C LYS A 334 -23.62 -30.57 -23.42
N ASP A 335 -23.55 -29.39 -24.03
CA ASP A 335 -24.53 -28.31 -23.85
C ASP A 335 -25.77 -28.49 -24.78
N PRO A 336 -26.96 -28.77 -24.21
CA PRO A 336 -28.19 -28.94 -24.98
C PRO A 336 -28.82 -27.63 -25.46
N GLU A 337 -28.34 -26.46 -25.03
CA GLU A 337 -28.74 -25.16 -25.60
C GLU A 337 -27.96 -24.89 -26.89
N LEU A 338 -26.63 -25.13 -26.89
CA LEU A 338 -25.79 -25.04 -28.09
C LEU A 338 -26.14 -26.08 -29.17
N LEU A 339 -26.37 -27.35 -28.80
CA LEU A 339 -26.82 -28.36 -29.76
C LEU A 339 -28.10 -27.95 -30.49
N ARG A 340 -29.10 -27.42 -29.75
CA ARG A 340 -30.35 -26.94 -30.36
C ARG A 340 -30.12 -25.74 -31.27
N TRP A 341 -29.23 -24.81 -30.90
CA TRP A 341 -28.88 -23.67 -31.75
C TRP A 341 -28.25 -24.11 -33.08
N LEU A 342 -27.45 -25.18 -33.07
CA LEU A 342 -26.87 -25.78 -34.29
C LEU A 342 -27.94 -26.48 -35.15
N GLU A 343 -28.90 -27.17 -34.54
CA GLU A 343 -30.04 -27.82 -35.23
C GLU A 343 -31.05 -26.82 -35.82
N GLU A 344 -31.29 -25.68 -35.14
CA GLU A 344 -32.23 -24.63 -35.56
C GLU A 344 -31.62 -23.63 -36.57
N HIS A 345 -30.33 -23.77 -36.92
CA HIS A 345 -29.62 -22.83 -37.78
C HIS A 345 -30.06 -22.92 -39.27
N PRO A 346 -30.26 -21.78 -39.97
CA PRO A 346 -30.68 -21.79 -41.38
C PRO A 346 -29.53 -22.16 -42.34
N GLY A 347 -29.37 -23.44 -42.63
CA GLY A 347 -28.39 -23.92 -43.61
C GLY A 347 -28.35 -25.44 -43.72
N ASP A 348 -27.17 -25.97 -44.04
CA ASP A 348 -26.80 -27.33 -43.66
C ASP A 348 -26.00 -27.32 -42.34
N HIS A 349 -25.66 -28.51 -41.84
CA HIS A 349 -24.91 -28.63 -40.59
C HIS A 349 -23.51 -27.98 -40.67
N LEU A 350 -22.89 -27.93 -41.85
CA LEU A 350 -21.58 -27.31 -42.03
C LEU A 350 -21.68 -25.78 -41.92
N ALA A 351 -22.68 -25.15 -42.53
CA ALA A 351 -22.93 -23.72 -42.39
C ALA A 351 -23.14 -23.32 -40.92
N ALA A 352 -23.90 -24.11 -40.15
CA ALA A 352 -24.11 -23.88 -38.71
C ALA A 352 -22.81 -23.94 -37.89
N GLN A 353 -21.97 -24.94 -38.17
CA GLN A 353 -20.68 -25.13 -37.51
C GLN A 353 -19.65 -24.05 -37.90
N CYS A 354 -19.64 -23.64 -39.18
CA CYS A 354 -18.81 -22.53 -39.68
C CYS A 354 -19.21 -21.18 -39.06
N GLU A 355 -20.51 -20.89 -38.94
CA GLU A 355 -20.97 -19.66 -38.26
C GLU A 355 -20.65 -19.67 -36.77
N TYR A 356 -20.80 -20.81 -36.08
CA TYR A 356 -20.33 -20.96 -34.70
C TYR A 356 -18.82 -20.68 -34.58
N CYS A 357 -18.01 -21.25 -35.48
CA CYS A 357 -16.57 -21.03 -35.52
C CYS A 357 -16.21 -19.56 -35.79
N ARG A 358 -16.92 -18.90 -36.72
CA ARG A 358 -16.75 -17.48 -37.04
C ARG A 358 -17.06 -16.58 -35.83
N VAL A 359 -18.17 -16.84 -35.14
CA VAL A 359 -18.58 -16.10 -33.93
C VAL A 359 -17.61 -16.36 -32.77
N TRP A 360 -17.16 -17.59 -32.57
CA TRP A 360 -16.15 -17.93 -31.57
C TRP A 360 -14.83 -17.19 -31.81
N LEU A 361 -14.35 -17.16 -33.05
CA LEU A 361 -13.15 -16.41 -33.44
C LEU A 361 -13.31 -14.91 -33.15
N GLU A 362 -14.37 -14.29 -33.66
CA GLU A 362 -14.64 -12.84 -33.56
C GLU A 362 -14.84 -12.35 -32.12
N ARG A 363 -15.32 -13.24 -31.22
CA ARG A 363 -15.78 -12.87 -29.87
C ARG A 363 -14.88 -13.35 -28.73
N ASP A 364 -14.30 -14.55 -28.84
CA ASP A 364 -13.64 -15.22 -27.72
C ASP A 364 -12.14 -15.46 -27.99
N VAL A 365 -11.75 -15.69 -29.26
CA VAL A 365 -10.37 -16.01 -29.63
C VAL A 365 -9.54 -14.76 -29.93
N LEU A 366 -10.04 -13.90 -30.83
CA LEU A 366 -9.28 -12.77 -31.41
C LEU A 366 -9.29 -11.47 -30.59
N PRO A 367 -10.31 -11.14 -29.76
CA PRO A 367 -10.25 -9.95 -28.92
C PRO A 367 -9.13 -10.00 -27.88
N GLY A 368 -8.48 -8.84 -27.67
CA GLY A 368 -7.58 -8.65 -26.53
C GLY A 368 -6.10 -8.93 -26.78
N TYR A 369 -5.60 -8.80 -28.01
CA TYR A 369 -4.16 -8.66 -28.29
C TYR A 369 -3.88 -7.30 -28.93
N ARG A 370 -2.62 -6.87 -28.86
CA ARG A 370 -2.16 -5.57 -29.38
C ARG A 370 -1.95 -5.53 -30.90
N ASP A 371 -1.63 -6.67 -31.52
CA ASP A 371 -1.29 -6.81 -32.94
C ASP A 371 -2.35 -7.60 -33.76
N VAL A 372 -3.58 -7.74 -33.24
CA VAL A 372 -4.67 -8.48 -33.86
C VAL A 372 -5.92 -7.61 -34.00
N GLU A 373 -6.49 -7.56 -35.20
CA GLU A 373 -7.84 -7.06 -35.43
C GLU A 373 -8.84 -8.19 -35.23
N ALA A 374 -9.85 -7.97 -34.37
CA ALA A 374 -10.80 -9.02 -33.98
C ALA A 374 -12.07 -9.09 -34.86
N ALA A 375 -12.40 -8.01 -35.56
CA ALA A 375 -13.57 -7.93 -36.43
C ALA A 375 -13.25 -8.43 -37.84
N GLY A 376 -14.29 -8.84 -38.58
CA GLY A 376 -14.12 -9.20 -40.00
C GLY A 376 -13.53 -10.59 -40.21
N VAL A 377 -13.87 -11.55 -39.35
CA VAL A 377 -13.49 -12.95 -39.50
C VAL A 377 -14.09 -13.53 -40.78
N ASP A 378 -13.22 -13.73 -41.77
CA ASP A 378 -13.53 -14.31 -43.07
C ASP A 378 -12.89 -15.70 -43.20
N LEU A 379 -13.74 -16.74 -43.24
CA LEU A 379 -13.32 -18.14 -43.39
C LEU A 379 -13.02 -18.50 -44.86
N ASP A 380 -13.68 -17.85 -45.83
CA ASP A 380 -13.38 -18.05 -47.25
C ASP A 380 -11.97 -17.50 -47.56
N ALA A 381 -11.63 -16.33 -47.02
CA ALA A 381 -10.27 -15.77 -47.09
C ALA A 381 -9.22 -16.54 -46.27
N TRP A 382 -9.64 -17.40 -45.34
CA TRP A 382 -8.74 -18.37 -44.67
C TRP A 382 -8.44 -19.56 -45.59
N PHE A 383 -9.46 -20.23 -46.12
CA PHE A 383 -9.26 -21.38 -47.01
C PHE A 383 -8.78 -20.99 -48.43
N ALA A 384 -8.88 -19.71 -48.81
CA ALA A 384 -8.25 -19.16 -50.01
C ALA A 384 -6.74 -18.89 -49.86
N ASP A 385 -6.19 -18.95 -48.65
CA ASP A 385 -4.76 -18.69 -48.42
C ASP A 385 -3.87 -19.86 -48.91
N ARG A 386 -2.74 -19.51 -49.54
CA ARG A 386 -1.81 -20.47 -50.15
C ARG A 386 -1.22 -21.45 -49.13
N ASP A 387 -0.87 -20.99 -47.94
CA ASP A 387 -0.15 -21.79 -46.96
C ASP A 387 -1.12 -22.66 -46.15
N VAL A 388 -2.36 -22.18 -45.97
CA VAL A 388 -3.50 -23.00 -45.53
C VAL A 388 -3.81 -24.11 -46.53
N GLN A 389 -3.94 -23.80 -47.82
CA GLN A 389 -4.14 -24.81 -48.87
C GLN A 389 -3.00 -25.83 -48.90
N ALA A 390 -1.74 -25.40 -48.89
CA ALA A 390 -0.56 -26.26 -48.88
C ALA A 390 -0.40 -27.12 -47.59
N TYR A 391 -1.19 -26.84 -46.55
CA TYR A 391 -1.32 -27.69 -45.38
C TYR A 391 -2.44 -28.73 -45.55
N VAL A 392 -3.65 -28.32 -45.96
CA VAL A 392 -4.78 -29.25 -46.19
C VAL A 392 -4.43 -30.29 -47.26
N ASP A 393 -3.84 -29.85 -48.39
CA ASP A 393 -3.33 -30.75 -49.44
C ASP A 393 -2.31 -31.79 -48.91
N ARG A 394 -1.59 -31.46 -47.84
CA ARG A 394 -0.59 -32.32 -47.20
C ARG A 394 -1.27 -33.42 -46.37
N LEU A 395 -2.29 -33.05 -45.59
CA LEU A 395 -3.11 -33.99 -44.82
C LEU A 395 -3.87 -34.94 -45.75
N ASP A 396 -4.51 -34.44 -46.81
CA ASP A 396 -5.22 -35.29 -47.78
C ASP A 396 -4.29 -36.31 -48.45
N ARG A 397 -3.08 -35.88 -48.85
CA ARG A 397 -2.06 -36.79 -49.41
C ARG A 397 -1.56 -37.81 -48.38
N GLN A 398 -1.53 -37.48 -47.09
CA GLN A 398 -1.18 -38.42 -46.02
C GLN A 398 -2.33 -39.42 -45.76
N ALA A 399 -3.56 -38.94 -45.63
CA ALA A 399 -4.76 -39.77 -45.45
C ALA A 399 -4.96 -40.73 -46.63
N ALA A 400 -4.72 -40.28 -47.86
CA ALA A 400 -4.75 -41.13 -49.06
C ALA A 400 -3.69 -42.25 -49.00
N ARG A 401 -2.46 -41.97 -48.55
CA ARG A 401 -1.41 -42.97 -48.37
C ARG A 401 -1.74 -43.98 -47.26
N LEU A 402 -2.38 -43.55 -46.18
CA LEU A 402 -2.80 -44.43 -45.09
C LEU A 402 -3.98 -45.34 -45.51
N ARG A 403 -4.88 -44.84 -46.37
CA ARG A 403 -5.96 -45.64 -46.97
C ARG A 403 -5.45 -46.63 -48.02
N VAL A 404 -4.37 -46.31 -48.73
CA VAL A 404 -3.66 -47.22 -49.65
C VAL A 404 -2.47 -47.88 -48.93
N GLY A 405 -2.79 -48.72 -47.94
CA GLY A 405 -1.81 -49.63 -47.35
C GLY A 405 -1.22 -50.60 -48.39
N PRO A 406 -0.06 -51.23 -48.12
CA PRO A 406 0.70 -51.99 -49.12
C PRO A 406 0.04 -53.35 -49.46
N THR A 407 -0.99 -53.30 -50.31
CA THR A 407 -1.51 -54.48 -51.03
C THR A 407 -0.46 -54.91 -52.05
N GLY A 408 0.39 -55.86 -51.67
CA GLY A 408 1.48 -56.33 -52.52
C GLY A 408 0.99 -57.02 -53.79
N ASP A 409 1.61 -56.70 -54.92
CA ASP A 409 1.52 -57.46 -56.16
C ASP A 409 2.79 -58.30 -56.33
N GLN A 410 2.64 -59.60 -56.66
CA GLN A 410 3.77 -60.53 -56.79
C GLN A 410 4.14 -60.76 -58.26
N GLY A 411 4.99 -59.88 -58.80
CA GLY A 411 5.69 -60.10 -60.07
C GLY A 411 7.14 -60.57 -59.82
N PRO A 412 7.53 -61.81 -60.18
CA PRO A 412 8.83 -62.34 -59.82
C PRO A 412 9.95 -61.84 -60.73
N ARG A 413 11.05 -61.36 -60.15
CA ARG A 413 12.38 -61.38 -60.78
C ARG A 413 13.46 -61.61 -59.73
N ALA A 414 14.40 -62.49 -60.06
CA ALA A 414 15.44 -62.94 -59.14
C ALA A 414 16.62 -61.95 -59.04
N GLU A 415 17.30 -62.01 -57.89
CA GLU A 415 18.75 -61.88 -57.69
C GLU A 415 19.48 -60.69 -58.36
N ASP A 416 20.02 -59.77 -57.55
CA ASP A 416 21.39 -59.92 -57.03
C ASP A 416 21.69 -58.96 -55.84
N SER A 417 22.85 -59.14 -55.20
CA SER A 417 23.63 -58.16 -54.40
C SER A 417 23.13 -57.68 -53.02
N SER A 418 23.67 -58.36 -51.98
CA SER A 418 24.26 -57.86 -50.72
C SER A 418 23.81 -56.52 -50.07
N PRO A 419 23.54 -56.50 -48.74
CA PRO A 419 23.40 -55.26 -47.96
C PRO A 419 24.77 -54.67 -47.57
N SER A 420 24.88 -53.35 -47.44
CA SER A 420 26.05 -52.67 -46.85
C SER A 420 25.69 -51.32 -46.21
N GLU A 421 25.98 -51.23 -44.90
CA GLU A 421 26.47 -50.07 -44.15
C GLU A 421 25.84 -48.68 -44.36
N TRP A 422 25.12 -48.21 -43.33
CA TRP A 422 25.37 -46.88 -42.74
C TRP A 422 25.72 -47.08 -41.25
N PRO A 423 26.70 -46.34 -40.69
CA PRO A 423 27.29 -46.65 -39.38
C PRO A 423 26.59 -45.97 -38.20
N ALA A 424 26.99 -46.35 -36.98
CA ALA A 424 26.55 -45.77 -35.70
C ALA A 424 27.71 -45.02 -34.99
N PHE A 425 27.51 -44.68 -33.70
CA PHE A 425 28.49 -44.20 -32.71
C PHE A 425 28.90 -42.70 -32.82
N ASP A 426 29.29 -41.99 -31.75
CA ASP A 426 29.58 -42.43 -30.35
C ASP A 426 29.36 -41.31 -29.29
N GLY A 427 29.31 -41.70 -28.00
CA GLY A 427 29.95 -40.97 -26.90
C GLY A 427 29.18 -39.85 -26.16
N GLY A 428 28.93 -39.92 -24.84
CA GLY A 428 29.11 -41.04 -23.91
C GLY A 428 29.14 -40.67 -22.41
N THR A 429 29.18 -41.71 -21.57
CA THR A 429 29.77 -41.76 -20.22
C THR A 429 29.20 -40.89 -19.08
N SER A 430 28.36 -41.47 -18.22
CA SER A 430 28.73 -41.80 -16.82
C SER A 430 27.64 -42.57 -16.05
N MET A 431 28.06 -43.24 -14.97
CA MET A 431 27.36 -44.15 -14.03
C MET A 431 28.20 -44.10 -12.70
N PRO A 432 27.85 -44.69 -11.53
CA PRO A 432 26.78 -45.69 -11.23
C PRO A 432 26.05 -45.51 -9.84
N ILE A 433 25.20 -46.50 -9.44
CA ILE A 433 24.71 -46.83 -8.06
C ILE A 433 23.74 -45.79 -7.41
N ASP A 434 22.52 -46.12 -6.95
CA ASP A 434 22.22 -47.15 -5.92
C ASP A 434 20.82 -47.81 -6.04
N GLU A 435 20.61 -48.90 -5.29
CA GLU A 435 19.36 -49.67 -5.22
C GLU A 435 18.45 -49.21 -4.05
N GLY A 436 17.13 -49.25 -4.24
CA GLY A 436 16.16 -48.84 -3.22
C GLY A 436 14.77 -49.43 -3.45
N ALA A 437 14.60 -50.73 -3.15
CA ALA A 437 13.30 -51.40 -3.27
C ALA A 437 12.34 -51.02 -2.12
N GLY A 438 11.08 -50.77 -2.46
CA GLY A 438 9.98 -50.58 -1.53
C GLY A 438 8.66 -50.98 -2.18
N GLU A 439 8.05 -52.05 -1.70
CA GLU A 439 6.75 -52.55 -2.18
C GLU A 439 5.60 -52.02 -1.32
N ALA A 440 4.43 -51.89 -1.95
CA ALA A 440 3.11 -51.76 -1.32
C ALA A 440 2.85 -50.43 -0.54
N GLU A 441 1.61 -50.08 -0.17
CA GLU A 441 0.33 -50.80 -0.22
C GLU A 441 -0.79 -49.99 -0.93
N GLU A 442 -1.79 -50.69 -1.48
CA GLU A 442 -3.12 -50.08 -1.70
C GLU A 442 -3.75 -49.73 -0.34
N SER A 443 -4.37 -48.56 -0.22
CA SER A 443 -5.27 -48.25 0.89
C SER A 443 -6.36 -47.28 0.46
N GLY A 444 -7.46 -47.84 -0.06
CA GLY A 444 -8.66 -47.08 -0.41
C GLY A 444 -9.37 -46.55 0.84
N LEU A 445 -9.49 -45.24 0.96
CA LEU A 445 -10.26 -44.57 2.01
C LEU A 445 -11.37 -43.71 1.39
N VAL A 446 -12.58 -44.28 1.37
CA VAL A 446 -13.79 -43.55 0.98
C VAL A 446 -14.07 -42.46 2.00
N SER A 447 -13.96 -41.20 1.58
CA SER A 447 -14.40 -40.03 2.36
C SER A 447 -15.54 -39.33 1.63
N GLN A 448 -16.75 -39.42 2.19
CA GLN A 448 -17.90 -38.63 1.73
C GLN A 448 -18.03 -37.38 2.60
N ALA A 449 -17.84 -36.22 1.98
CA ALA A 449 -18.16 -34.91 2.55
C ALA A 449 -18.90 -34.07 1.46
N PRO A 450 -19.75 -33.10 1.85
CA PRO A 450 -20.73 -32.54 0.93
C PRO A 450 -20.19 -31.36 0.10
N GLY A 451 -20.83 -31.10 -1.05
CA GLY A 451 -20.79 -29.78 -1.69
C GLY A 451 -21.57 -28.72 -0.88
N PRO A 452 -21.66 -27.45 -1.33
CA PRO A 452 -21.57 -27.04 -2.74
C PRO A 452 -20.68 -25.80 -3.03
N LEU A 453 -20.29 -25.62 -4.31
CA LEU A 453 -19.89 -24.30 -4.84
C LEU A 453 -20.56 -24.00 -6.19
N SER A 454 -21.79 -23.51 -6.14
CA SER A 454 -22.43 -22.83 -7.27
C SER A 454 -21.84 -21.42 -7.44
N ARG A 455 -20.62 -21.27 -7.99
CA ARG A 455 -19.99 -19.94 -8.16
C ARG A 455 -19.24 -19.63 -9.47
N LEU A 456 -19.09 -20.55 -10.40
CA LEU A 456 -18.73 -20.21 -11.80
C LEU A 456 -19.98 -20.24 -12.69
N LYS A 457 -20.71 -19.11 -12.70
CA LYS A 457 -21.67 -18.80 -13.76
C LYS A 457 -21.31 -17.46 -14.39
N ALA A 458 -21.18 -17.48 -15.71
CA ALA A 458 -21.07 -16.33 -16.59
C ALA A 458 -19.72 -15.57 -16.58
N ILE A 459 -18.71 -16.16 -17.24
CA ILE A 459 -18.26 -15.49 -18.48
C ILE A 459 -19.37 -15.72 -19.51
N ARG A 460 -20.36 -14.82 -19.55
CA ARG A 460 -21.40 -14.82 -20.60
C ARG A 460 -21.07 -13.71 -21.59
N PRO A 461 -21.01 -14.00 -22.90
CA PRO A 461 -21.01 -12.94 -23.89
C PRO A 461 -22.36 -12.22 -23.87
N LEU A 462 -22.35 -10.90 -23.71
CA LEU A 462 -23.55 -10.08 -23.86
C LEU A 462 -23.58 -9.49 -25.28
N PRO A 463 -24.65 -9.68 -26.07
CA PRO A 463 -24.76 -9.04 -27.38
C PRO A 463 -24.96 -7.53 -27.24
N VAL A 464 -24.26 -6.76 -28.07
CA VAL A 464 -24.42 -5.30 -28.14
C VAL A 464 -25.73 -4.96 -28.87
N ALA A 465 -26.80 -4.74 -28.10
CA ALA A 465 -28.04 -4.18 -28.61
C ALA A 465 -28.00 -2.64 -28.52
N ILE A 466 -28.10 -1.97 -29.67
CA ILE A 466 -28.02 -0.50 -29.76
C ILE A 466 -29.30 0.14 -29.20
N ALA A 467 -29.14 1.04 -28.22
CA ALA A 467 -30.15 2.02 -27.84
C ALA A 467 -29.48 3.40 -27.71
N VAL A 468 -29.88 4.35 -28.55
CA VAL A 468 -29.29 5.69 -28.67
C VAL A 468 -30.33 6.75 -28.29
N LEU A 469 -29.85 7.90 -27.79
CA LEU A 469 -30.54 9.18 -27.51
C LEU A 469 -31.34 9.33 -26.19
N VAL A 470 -31.11 10.50 -25.55
CA VAL A 470 -32.05 11.30 -24.73
C VAL A 470 -32.41 10.69 -23.35
N LEU A 471 -32.03 11.30 -22.20
CA LEU A 471 -32.22 12.71 -21.80
C LEU A 471 -31.15 13.21 -20.79
N VAL A 472 -31.22 14.50 -20.44
CA VAL A 472 -30.36 15.25 -19.51
C VAL A 472 -31.06 15.48 -18.16
N ALA A 473 -30.27 15.76 -17.12
CA ALA A 473 -30.64 16.12 -15.74
C ALA A 473 -30.91 14.92 -14.79
N ALA A 474 -30.65 15.02 -13.48
CA ALA A 474 -30.27 16.19 -12.68
C ALA A 474 -29.08 15.93 -11.75
N ALA A 475 -28.49 16.99 -11.20
CA ALA A 475 -27.40 16.94 -10.22
C ALA A 475 -27.81 17.59 -8.88
N ALA A 476 -26.97 17.35 -7.86
CA ALA A 476 -26.85 18.04 -6.57
C ALA A 476 -27.82 17.67 -5.41
N ALA A 477 -27.29 17.93 -4.20
CA ALA A 477 -27.86 17.74 -2.86
C ALA A 477 -28.09 16.26 -2.44
N LEU A 478 -27.63 15.82 -1.26
CA LEU A 478 -27.86 16.44 0.05
C LEU A 478 -26.65 16.39 1.01
N VAL A 479 -26.44 17.46 1.78
CA VAL A 479 -25.49 17.56 2.91
C VAL A 479 -26.15 18.43 4.01
N LEU A 480 -25.86 18.14 5.29
CA LEU A 480 -26.29 18.81 6.56
C LEU A 480 -27.63 18.41 7.24
N ARG A 481 -27.51 17.70 8.39
CA ARG A 481 -27.89 18.10 9.79
C ARG A 481 -29.38 18.45 10.13
N PRO A 482 -29.86 18.39 11.41
CA PRO A 482 -29.15 18.75 12.67
C PRO A 482 -29.43 17.90 13.95
N ARG A 483 -28.91 18.38 15.10
CA ARG A 483 -29.13 17.91 16.50
C ARG A 483 -30.22 18.74 17.21
N SER A 484 -30.91 18.20 18.23
CA SER A 484 -31.31 18.97 19.44
C SER A 484 -31.94 18.17 20.61
N LEU A 485 -31.31 18.26 21.79
CA LEU A 485 -31.87 18.45 23.17
C LEU A 485 -32.72 17.36 23.90
N GLN A 486 -32.60 17.40 25.25
CA GLN A 486 -33.36 16.65 26.29
C GLN A 486 -34.51 17.50 26.90
N PRO A 487 -35.37 16.94 27.77
CA PRO A 487 -35.30 17.30 29.22
C PRO A 487 -35.64 16.17 30.24
N VAL A 488 -35.65 16.51 31.55
CA VAL A 488 -35.62 15.67 32.80
C VAL A 488 -36.24 16.50 33.97
N PRO A 489 -36.59 16.03 35.21
CA PRO A 489 -37.21 14.80 35.79
C PRO A 489 -38.65 15.10 36.36
N PRO A 490 -39.23 14.53 37.47
CA PRO A 490 -38.77 14.60 38.89
C PRO A 490 -39.04 13.35 39.82
N ALA A 491 -38.68 13.46 41.12
CA ALA A 491 -38.95 12.52 42.26
C ALA A 491 -39.92 13.18 43.31
N PRO A 492 -39.99 12.92 44.66
CA PRO A 492 -39.24 12.11 45.68
C PRO A 492 -40.14 11.01 46.38
N THR A 493 -40.18 10.60 47.69
CA THR A 493 -39.72 11.07 49.04
C THR A 493 -39.87 9.97 50.16
N ALA A 494 -39.30 10.18 51.36
CA ALA A 494 -39.77 9.78 52.73
C ALA A 494 -39.63 8.30 53.24
N ASP A 495 -39.36 7.96 54.53
CA ASP A 495 -38.94 8.74 55.73
C ASP A 495 -38.25 7.89 56.88
N ALA A 496 -37.85 8.53 58.01
CA ALA A 496 -36.99 8.03 59.13
C ALA A 496 -37.77 7.46 60.39
N PRO A 497 -37.38 7.52 61.72
CA PRO A 497 -36.32 8.20 62.54
C PRO A 497 -35.24 7.20 63.16
N ILE A 498 -34.56 7.23 64.35
CA ILE A 498 -34.63 7.89 65.70
C ILE A 498 -33.23 8.19 66.39
N LYS A 499 -32.98 7.84 67.69
CA LYS A 499 -31.91 8.34 68.63
C LYS A 499 -31.94 7.60 70.02
N PRO A 500 -31.16 7.91 71.12
CA PRO A 500 -29.88 8.65 71.39
C PRO A 500 -28.85 7.74 72.19
N LEU A 501 -28.01 8.00 73.23
CA LEU A 501 -27.53 9.13 74.11
C LEU A 501 -26.21 8.75 74.92
N PRO A 502 -25.31 9.68 75.38
CA PRO A 502 -24.11 9.42 76.25
C PRO A 502 -24.11 10.14 77.64
N PRO A 503 -23.18 9.86 78.60
CA PRO A 503 -22.04 10.77 78.98
C PRO A 503 -20.80 10.09 79.67
N ALA A 504 -19.63 10.65 80.08
CA ALA A 504 -18.76 11.84 79.80
C ALA A 504 -17.46 11.78 80.73
N PRO A 505 -16.57 12.81 80.93
CA PRO A 505 -15.08 12.59 80.97
C PRO A 505 -14.27 13.12 82.20
N PRO A 506 -12.98 12.75 82.33
CA PRO A 506 -11.94 13.67 82.84
C PRO A 506 -10.59 13.62 82.05
N LYS A 507 -9.46 14.10 82.63
CA LYS A 507 -8.07 14.16 82.07
C LYS A 507 -7.00 13.98 83.19
N PRO A 508 -5.68 13.83 82.88
CA PRO A 508 -4.77 15.00 82.77
C PRO A 508 -3.77 14.95 81.57
N GLN A 509 -2.70 15.76 81.56
CA GLN A 509 -1.96 16.21 80.36
C GLN A 509 -0.43 15.93 80.33
N ALA A 510 0.14 15.83 79.12
CA ALA A 510 1.38 16.53 78.67
C ALA A 510 1.44 16.50 77.11
N THR A 511 1.45 17.61 76.34
CA THR A 511 2.60 18.44 75.85
C THR A 511 3.74 17.65 75.16
N LEU A 512 4.24 17.96 73.94
CA LEU A 512 4.23 19.21 73.14
C LEU A 512 4.18 18.97 71.60
N GLN A 513 3.45 19.86 70.88
CA GLN A 513 3.67 20.34 69.49
C GLN A 513 3.63 19.33 68.30
N PRO A 514 3.44 19.80 67.04
CA PRO A 514 2.30 19.32 66.26
C PRO A 514 2.64 18.41 65.07
N ALA A 515 1.69 17.53 64.74
CA ALA A 515 1.63 16.90 63.42
C ALA A 515 1.20 17.93 62.36
N GLU A 516 1.79 17.86 61.17
CA GLU A 516 1.41 18.70 60.03
C GLU A 516 0.01 18.31 59.50
N ALA A 517 -0.67 19.28 58.88
CA ALA A 517 -2.11 19.20 58.66
C ALA A 517 -2.49 18.24 57.52
N SER A 518 -3.55 17.46 57.75
CA SER A 518 -4.25 16.72 56.69
C SER A 518 -5.03 17.67 55.80
N VAL A 519 -4.88 17.53 54.47
CA VAL A 519 -5.59 18.28 53.41
C VAL A 519 -5.96 17.31 52.27
N PRO A 520 -6.92 17.65 51.38
CA PRO A 520 -7.94 16.67 50.95
C PRO A 520 -7.57 15.74 49.79
N THR A 521 -8.35 14.67 49.64
CA THR A 521 -8.15 13.57 48.69
C THR A 521 -8.69 13.82 47.27
N GLU A 522 -9.14 15.05 46.95
CA GLU A 522 -9.82 15.39 45.70
C GLU A 522 -9.30 16.74 45.15
N LEU A 523 -8.97 16.79 43.86
CA LEU A 523 -8.39 17.98 43.22
C LEU A 523 -9.49 18.92 42.70
N GLU A 524 -9.49 20.17 43.17
CA GLU A 524 -10.41 21.19 42.66
C GLU A 524 -9.91 21.81 41.33
N PRO A 525 -10.78 21.97 40.30
CA PRO A 525 -10.39 22.62 39.05
C PRO A 525 -10.06 24.10 39.24
N LEU A 526 -8.91 24.56 38.73
CA LEU A 526 -8.43 25.93 38.92
C LEU A 526 -9.20 26.94 38.03
N ARG A 527 -10.22 27.61 38.59
CA ARG A 527 -11.09 28.56 37.87
C ARG A 527 -10.75 30.05 38.05
N SER A 528 -9.72 30.38 38.83
CA SER A 528 -9.33 31.79 39.09
C SER A 528 -8.91 32.51 37.80
N ASP A 529 -9.42 33.72 37.54
CA ASP A 529 -9.00 34.53 36.39
C ASP A 529 -7.52 34.95 36.46
N VAL A 530 -7.01 35.17 37.68
CA VAL A 530 -5.62 35.53 37.94
C VAL A 530 -5.10 34.62 39.05
N PRO A 531 -4.64 33.39 38.71
CA PRO A 531 -4.25 32.42 39.73
C PRO A 531 -2.94 32.81 40.42
N ASP A 532 -2.89 32.70 41.75
CA ASP A 532 -1.69 32.98 42.55
C ASP A 532 -0.64 31.85 42.46
N GLU A 533 0.55 32.06 43.03
CA GLU A 533 1.64 31.05 42.95
C GLU A 533 1.31 29.75 43.71
N ALA A 534 0.52 29.80 44.78
CA ALA A 534 0.10 28.61 45.52
C ALA A 534 -0.90 27.78 44.70
N GLN A 535 -1.86 28.44 44.04
CA GLN A 535 -2.78 27.82 43.09
C GLN A 535 -2.05 27.20 41.88
N LEU A 536 -1.05 27.90 41.35
CA LEU A 536 -0.21 27.41 40.23
C LEU A 536 0.65 26.21 40.65
N ARG A 537 1.27 26.25 41.86
CA ARG A 537 1.99 25.11 42.43
C ARG A 537 1.07 23.92 42.72
N ALA A 538 -0.13 24.15 43.22
CA ALA A 538 -1.12 23.11 43.49
C ALA A 538 -1.56 22.38 42.21
N LEU A 539 -1.79 23.10 41.10
CA LEU A 539 -2.10 22.47 39.81
C LEU A 539 -0.94 21.61 39.30
N VAL A 540 0.29 22.12 39.33
CA VAL A 540 1.48 21.36 38.87
C VAL A 540 1.74 20.14 39.74
N GLN A 541 1.58 20.24 41.07
CA GLN A 541 1.68 19.09 41.96
C GLN A 541 0.54 18.09 41.73
N GLY A 542 -0.70 18.55 41.57
CA GLY A 542 -1.85 17.69 41.26
C GLY A 542 -1.72 16.94 39.94
N TRP A 543 -1.03 17.51 38.94
CA TRP A 543 -0.60 16.81 37.73
C TRP A 543 0.42 15.70 38.03
N LEU A 544 1.48 16.01 38.78
CA LEU A 544 2.51 15.02 39.16
C LEU A 544 1.92 13.86 39.96
N ASP A 545 1.09 14.16 40.97
CA ASP A 545 0.41 13.17 41.80
C ASP A 545 -0.57 12.31 40.99
N SER A 546 -1.26 12.90 40.02
CA SER A 546 -2.18 12.18 39.13
C SER A 546 -1.43 11.30 38.13
N LYS A 547 -0.30 11.76 37.56
CA LYS A 547 0.54 10.94 36.67
C LYS A 547 1.17 9.78 37.44
N ALA A 548 1.65 10.01 38.66
CA ALA A 548 2.20 8.97 39.51
C ALA A 548 1.16 7.88 39.86
N LYS A 549 -0.10 8.27 40.14
CA LYS A 549 -1.21 7.32 40.32
C LYS A 549 -1.51 6.52 39.05
N ALA A 550 -1.65 7.20 37.91
CA ALA A 550 -1.98 6.55 36.64
C ALA A 550 -0.94 5.49 36.24
N LEU A 551 0.35 5.84 36.23
CA LEU A 551 1.44 4.92 35.89
C LEU A 551 1.63 3.76 36.89
N ALA A 552 1.14 3.91 38.12
CA ALA A 552 1.09 2.84 39.11
C ALA A 552 -0.14 1.91 38.95
N GLY A 553 -1.02 2.16 37.97
CA GLY A 553 -2.28 1.45 37.77
C GLY A 553 -3.37 1.84 38.77
N GLN A 554 -3.34 3.05 39.32
CA GLN A 554 -4.29 3.57 40.30
C GLN A 554 -5.20 4.64 39.68
N PRO A 555 -6.46 4.79 40.16
CA PRO A 555 -7.35 5.83 39.68
C PRO A 555 -6.75 7.24 39.91
N SER A 556 -6.71 8.03 38.83
CA SER A 556 -6.13 9.36 38.78
C SER A 556 -7.20 10.44 38.50
N GLN A 557 -6.82 11.72 38.58
CA GLN A 557 -7.68 12.86 38.25
C GLN A 557 -7.03 13.74 37.16
N LEU A 558 -6.30 13.11 36.23
CA LEU A 558 -5.50 13.79 35.19
C LEU A 558 -6.31 14.84 34.39
N SER A 559 -7.56 14.53 34.03
CA SER A 559 -8.44 15.41 33.24
C SER A 559 -8.91 16.69 33.96
N VAL A 560 -8.74 16.76 35.29
CA VAL A 560 -8.98 17.99 36.08
C VAL A 560 -7.85 19.00 35.88
N VAL A 561 -6.61 18.51 35.81
CA VAL A 561 -5.39 19.33 35.87
C VAL A 561 -4.65 19.45 34.53
N ALA A 562 -4.95 18.59 33.55
CA ALA A 562 -4.33 18.58 32.23
C ALA A 562 -5.37 18.38 31.10
N ARG A 563 -5.05 18.88 29.90
CA ARG A 563 -5.85 18.65 28.69
C ARG A 563 -5.72 17.21 28.20
N ASP A 564 -6.78 16.73 27.55
CA ASP A 564 -6.97 15.36 27.06
C ASP A 564 -5.72 14.75 26.40
N ARG A 565 -5.01 15.47 25.53
CA ARG A 565 -3.77 14.96 24.89
C ARG A 565 -2.66 14.53 25.86
N LEU A 566 -2.57 15.17 27.03
CA LEU A 566 -1.63 14.79 28.09
C LEU A 566 -2.18 13.68 28.99
N VAL A 567 -3.50 13.50 29.03
CA VAL A 567 -4.16 12.34 29.65
C VAL A 567 -3.88 11.11 28.79
N THR A 568 -4.22 11.17 27.50
CA THR A 568 -3.94 10.14 26.50
C THR A 568 -2.47 9.71 26.49
N ARG A 569 -1.51 10.65 26.46
CA ARG A 569 -0.07 10.32 26.52
C ARG A 569 0.34 9.52 27.77
N VAL A 570 -0.35 9.70 28.90
CA VAL A 570 -0.09 8.96 30.15
C VAL A 570 -0.85 7.64 30.19
N ASP A 571 -2.05 7.58 29.64
CA ASP A 571 -2.85 6.36 29.50
C ASP A 571 -2.20 5.39 28.50
N GLU A 572 -1.60 5.90 27.41
CA GLU A 572 -0.79 5.14 26.44
C GLU A 572 0.49 4.61 27.08
N GLU A 573 1.21 5.44 27.85
CA GLU A 573 2.39 5.00 28.62
C GLU A 573 2.02 3.87 29.61
N GLN A 574 0.89 4.03 30.31
CA GLN A 574 0.35 3.03 31.24
C GLN A 574 -0.07 1.74 30.52
N ALA A 575 -0.72 1.84 29.37
CA ALA A 575 -1.17 0.70 28.58
C ALA A 575 0.00 -0.09 27.99
N ALA A 576 1.05 0.59 27.52
CA ALA A 576 2.28 -0.03 27.05
C ALA A 576 2.99 -0.81 28.18
N ASP A 577 3.18 -0.19 29.36
CA ASP A 577 3.75 -0.88 30.53
C ASP A 577 2.90 -2.10 30.91
N ALA A 578 1.57 -1.95 30.95
CA ALA A 578 0.65 -3.02 31.35
C ALA A 578 0.56 -4.17 30.33
N ALA A 579 0.76 -3.92 29.03
CA ALA A 579 0.78 -4.96 28.00
C ALA A 579 1.94 -5.96 28.20
N VAL A 580 3.05 -5.51 28.79
CA VAL A 580 4.18 -6.35 29.23
C VAL A 580 4.15 -6.67 30.73
N GLY A 581 3.03 -6.39 31.41
CA GLY A 581 2.80 -6.67 32.83
C GLY A 581 3.64 -5.83 33.81
N GLN A 582 4.30 -4.78 33.33
CA GLN A 582 5.12 -3.87 34.13
C GLN A 582 4.27 -2.75 34.74
N ARG A 583 4.79 -2.10 35.80
CA ARG A 583 4.22 -0.89 36.40
C ARG A 583 5.33 0.05 36.87
N LYS A 584 5.08 1.37 36.85
CA LYS A 584 6.01 2.37 37.36
C LYS A 584 5.54 2.94 38.69
N THR A 585 6.47 3.05 39.64
CA THR A 585 6.28 3.81 40.89
C THR A 585 7.04 5.11 40.77
N VAL A 586 6.34 6.23 40.59
CA VAL A 586 6.93 7.57 40.47
C VAL A 586 6.79 8.34 41.79
N LYS A 587 7.83 9.09 42.16
CA LYS A 587 7.80 10.09 43.25
C LYS A 587 8.28 11.42 42.68
N ALA A 588 7.43 12.44 42.69
CA ALA A 588 7.73 13.75 42.11
C ALA A 588 7.14 14.88 42.97
N SER A 589 7.93 15.90 43.32
CA SER A 589 7.47 17.03 44.15
C SER A 589 8.05 18.38 43.73
N VAL A 590 7.19 19.41 43.63
CA VAL A 590 7.57 20.77 43.20
C VAL A 590 8.26 21.54 44.34
N THR A 591 9.60 21.54 44.33
CA THR A 591 10.41 22.26 45.33
C THR A 591 10.39 23.77 45.08
N ALA A 592 10.68 24.21 43.85
CA ALA A 592 10.61 25.61 43.44
C ALA A 592 9.66 25.81 42.26
N LEU A 593 9.06 26.99 42.15
CA LEU A 593 8.18 27.37 41.04
C LEU A 593 8.28 28.87 40.80
N ASN A 594 8.61 29.28 39.57
CA ASN A 594 8.71 30.68 39.16
C ASN A 594 7.78 30.93 37.98
N VAL A 595 7.03 32.03 38.00
CA VAL A 595 6.19 32.41 36.85
C VAL A 595 7.04 33.16 35.82
N VAL A 596 7.19 32.59 34.63
CA VAL A 596 8.00 33.14 33.52
C VAL A 596 7.19 34.16 32.72
N SER A 597 5.93 33.85 32.42
CA SER A 597 5.02 34.79 31.73
C SER A 597 3.55 34.57 32.12
N ARG A 598 2.76 35.65 32.00
CA ARG A 598 1.30 35.63 32.19
C ARG A 598 0.63 36.38 31.03
N ALA A 599 -0.31 35.72 30.37
CA ALA A 599 -1.21 36.26 29.36
C ALA A 599 -2.65 35.77 29.66
N PRO A 600 -3.71 36.42 29.14
CA PRO A 600 -5.09 36.13 29.56
C PRO A 600 -5.52 34.65 29.47
N ASN A 601 -4.96 33.92 28.51
CA ASN A 601 -5.27 32.50 28.25
C ASN A 601 -4.04 31.57 28.33
N ARG A 602 -2.86 32.06 28.77
CA ARG A 602 -1.61 31.27 28.86
C ARG A 602 -0.75 31.73 30.03
N ILE A 603 -0.27 30.81 30.86
CA ILE A 603 0.70 31.07 31.92
C ILE A 603 1.86 30.10 31.77
N GLU A 604 3.08 30.59 31.89
CA GLU A 604 4.30 29.78 31.78
C GLU A 604 5.04 29.77 33.11
N LEU A 605 5.40 28.57 33.57
CA LEU A 605 5.97 28.32 34.88
C LEU A 605 7.29 27.56 34.72
N LYS A 606 8.39 28.01 35.31
CA LYS A 606 9.63 27.23 35.43
C LYS A 606 9.76 26.69 36.85
N ALA A 607 9.60 25.39 36.99
CA ALA A 607 9.70 24.66 38.24
C ALA A 607 11.07 24.01 38.43
N GLN A 608 11.35 23.65 39.68
CA GLN A 608 12.26 22.57 40.05
C GLN A 608 11.42 21.46 40.69
N VAL A 609 11.64 20.23 40.25
CA VAL A 609 10.87 19.05 40.67
C VAL A 609 11.85 17.99 41.12
N ASP A 610 11.84 17.63 42.40
CA ASP A 610 12.58 16.46 42.87
C ASP A 610 11.86 15.22 42.38
N TYR A 611 12.56 14.37 41.62
CA TYR A 611 12.00 13.25 40.87
C TYR A 611 12.80 11.97 41.11
N SER A 612 12.08 10.85 41.24
CA SER A 612 12.63 9.50 41.10
C SER A 612 11.54 8.54 40.63
N ASP A 613 11.93 7.47 39.95
CA ASP A 613 11.03 6.38 39.57
C ASP A 613 11.66 5.00 39.77
N GLN A 614 10.81 3.98 39.79
CA GLN A 614 11.20 2.59 39.68
C GLN A 614 10.19 1.86 38.80
N THR A 615 10.67 1.13 37.79
CA THR A 615 9.84 0.21 37.00
C THR A 615 9.98 -1.20 37.57
N ILE A 616 8.84 -1.82 37.89
CA ILE A 616 8.75 -3.19 38.41
C ILE A 616 8.08 -4.12 37.41
N ASP A 617 8.60 -5.35 37.35
CA ASP A 617 8.13 -6.42 36.47
C ASP A 617 6.96 -7.25 37.08
N PRO A 618 6.41 -8.25 36.36
CA PRO A 618 5.37 -9.14 36.89
C PRO A 618 5.78 -9.95 38.13
N ALA A 619 7.07 -10.17 38.37
CA ALA A 619 7.59 -10.86 39.55
C ALA A 619 7.81 -9.93 40.75
N GLY A 620 7.64 -8.61 40.56
CA GLY A 620 7.89 -7.58 41.58
C GLY A 620 9.37 -7.18 41.68
N GLN A 621 10.21 -7.58 40.73
CA GLN A 621 11.61 -7.18 40.68
C GLN A 621 11.75 -5.82 39.98
N VAL A 622 12.64 -4.97 40.49
CA VAL A 622 12.95 -3.66 39.88
C VAL A 622 13.84 -3.88 38.66
N ILE A 623 13.36 -3.49 37.49
CA ILE A 623 14.03 -3.65 36.18
C ILE A 623 14.58 -2.33 35.62
N SER A 624 14.08 -1.19 36.09
CA SER A 624 14.62 0.14 35.79
C SER A 624 14.41 1.09 36.97
N THR A 625 15.23 2.13 37.08
CA THR A 625 15.16 3.14 38.15
C THR A 625 15.84 4.44 37.73
N THR A 626 15.09 5.54 37.70
CA THR A 626 15.66 6.89 37.72
C THR A 626 16.03 7.26 39.16
N PRO A 627 17.32 7.45 39.51
CA PRO A 627 17.73 7.83 40.86
C PRO A 627 17.24 9.25 41.21
N PRO A 628 17.08 9.58 42.52
CA PRO A 628 16.62 10.90 42.96
C PRO A 628 17.46 12.06 42.37
N ALA A 629 16.80 12.92 41.59
CA ALA A 629 17.38 14.08 40.95
C ALA A 629 16.40 15.26 40.91
N THR A 630 16.90 16.49 41.01
CA THR A 630 16.08 17.70 40.84
C THR A 630 16.04 18.07 39.36
N LEU A 631 14.88 17.93 38.73
CA LEU A 631 14.62 18.26 37.33
C LEU A 631 14.11 19.70 37.22
N SER A 632 14.70 20.52 36.35
CA SER A 632 14.06 21.77 35.95
C SER A 632 13.03 21.49 34.87
N ILE A 633 11.79 21.97 35.02
CA ILE A 633 10.70 21.69 34.07
C ILE A 633 9.91 22.97 33.82
N THR A 634 9.65 23.28 32.55
CA THR A 634 8.80 24.41 32.15
C THR A 634 7.39 23.92 31.83
N TYR A 635 6.42 24.28 32.67
CA TYR A 635 5.01 23.94 32.50
C TYR A 635 4.27 25.09 31.81
N ILE A 636 3.54 24.78 30.73
CA ILE A 636 2.69 25.71 30.01
C ILE A 636 1.24 25.41 30.39
N LEU A 637 0.63 26.31 31.16
CA LEU A 637 -0.80 26.29 31.45
C LEU A 637 -1.55 27.14 30.42
N GLY A 638 -2.82 26.80 30.19
CA GLY A 638 -3.71 27.65 29.41
C GLY A 638 -5.18 27.48 29.81
N ARG A 639 -6.01 28.34 29.23
CA ARG A 639 -7.46 28.35 29.48
C ARG A 639 -8.14 27.19 28.73
N ASP A 640 -9.03 26.48 29.40
CA ASP A 640 -9.92 25.47 28.85
C ASP A 640 -11.33 25.69 29.44
N GLY A 641 -12.20 26.34 28.67
CA GLY A 641 -13.46 26.88 29.18
C GLY A 641 -13.22 27.91 30.30
N ASP A 642 -13.78 27.68 31.48
CA ASP A 642 -13.60 28.52 32.68
C ASP A 642 -12.37 28.12 33.52
N GLN A 643 -11.67 27.03 33.17
CA GLN A 643 -10.60 26.43 33.95
C GLN A 643 -9.21 26.71 33.36
N TRP A 644 -8.20 26.65 34.21
CA TRP A 644 -6.79 26.49 33.82
C TRP A 644 -6.43 25.02 33.85
N LYS A 645 -5.77 24.54 32.79
CA LYS A 645 -5.18 23.20 32.71
C LYS A 645 -3.76 23.27 32.21
N LEU A 646 -2.97 22.26 32.53
CA LEU A 646 -1.70 21.99 31.87
C LEU A 646 -1.95 21.67 30.40
N HIS A 647 -1.31 22.44 29.52
CA HIS A 647 -1.33 22.21 28.07
C HIS A 647 -0.12 21.37 27.64
N GLU A 648 1.09 21.68 28.14
CA GLU A 648 2.35 20.98 27.83
C GLU A 648 3.33 21.13 29.00
N TYR A 649 4.26 20.18 29.16
CA TYR A 649 5.45 20.34 30.00
C TYR A 649 6.72 20.08 29.18
N ILE A 650 7.77 20.86 29.42
CA ILE A 650 9.03 20.81 28.69
C ILE A 650 10.15 20.57 29.70
N PRO A 651 10.85 19.41 29.66
CA PRO A 651 12.06 19.20 30.45
C PRO A 651 13.12 20.26 30.12
N GLY A 652 13.72 20.85 31.15
CA GLY A 652 14.89 21.71 31.00
C GLY A 652 16.17 20.89 30.92
N ALA A 653 17.16 21.44 30.21
CA ALA A 653 18.56 21.01 30.28
C ALA A 653 19.24 21.55 31.56
#